data_AF-A0A9J6ARK7-F1
#
_entry.id   AF-A0A9J6ARK7-F1
#
_cell.length_a   1.000
_cell.length_b   1.000
_cell.length_c   1.000
_cell.angle_alpha   90.00
_cell.angle_beta   90.00
_cell.angle_gamma   90.00
#
_symmetry.space_group_name_H-M   'P 1'
#
loop_
_entity.id
_entity.type
_entity.pdbx_description
1 polymer ?
#
loop_
_entity_poly.entity_id
_entity_poly.type
_entity_poly.pdbx_seq_one_letter_code
_entity_poly.pdbx_strand_id
1 'polypeptide(L)'
;MASGKLVHINAGNGECGYASNSTLQRRIIEEAKPVLEDAIKKMFNNIIGEFPKSSCFNMADLGCSSGTNTLFTVSNIIKIVQVLCHEKSCKMPEFQAYLNDLSDNDFNTIFKSIPSFYRDLKDEANCFISGVPGSFYERLFPSKSLHLVHSSYSLHWLSQSPEKIENNNSIYITRTSPPHVIEAYKKQFDKDFSRFLQSRSQEIITGGHMVLTFVGKSIHDPYGSHCALLELLSKSLIDLIHEILVEEEANVRTFILNRPKQLNALTFQMIYRLLELFHASEGNSKVKMTILKGNGRAFCAGGDVTFLAHNVHQGNWKLSADFIRELFTLNNMMATYSKPQVFILNGIVMGGGLVVSVHGRFRVATEKTVCAMPETALGIVPGASHFYSRLPGFFGEYAGLTGARFDGAEMLDVGLATHFVPSEKLPFLKQELAKVNTSDADVISVIISRFSTIPNLKAESPCHKMKIIDRCFSQRTIEEIISSLENEALNNKDDWISSTIQSLKKASPISLKVYLRSIREGRHQDVGSCLIQEYRMLCHALKGDFSKDFVEGCKAILIDKDRNPKAARSVAEIMARGKLLHMNAGNGECSYASCSTLQTKVIEKAKPVLEDAIKKMFNNITGDFPKSSCFNMADLGCSSGPNTLFTVSNIIKIVQRLCHEKSCKMPEFQAYLNDLPDNDFNTIFKSIPSFYRNLKEAVDGANCFVSGVPGTFYERLFPSKRLHLVHSSYSLHWLSQAPEKIENNNNIYITRTSPPQVFEAYMKQFDKDFSRFLQVRSEEIVTGGHMVLTVLGRSIPDPYGSHSAHLDLLSKSFIDLIHEGLIEQAKLDSFNFPFYAPCKDEVEKIVQMEGSFDVDTTKFFKVNWDESDNADDICFDAYSSGNI
;
A
#
# COMPACT_ATOMS: atom_id res chain seq x y z
N MET A 1 17.74 -1.69 -14.75
CA MET A 1 16.39 -1.12 -14.56
C MET A 1 15.86 -0.62 -15.90
N ALA A 2 15.40 -1.51 -16.78
CA ALA A 2 14.98 -1.18 -18.14
C ALA A 2 13.48 -0.77 -18.24
N SER A 3 12.76 -0.65 -17.13
CA SER A 3 11.30 -0.51 -17.11
C SER A 3 10.77 0.91 -17.02
N GLY A 4 11.62 1.95 -17.07
CA GLY A 4 11.15 3.35 -17.03
C GLY A 4 10.34 3.74 -15.78
N LYS A 5 10.30 2.89 -14.75
CA LYS A 5 9.58 3.18 -13.50
C LYS A 5 10.34 4.24 -12.72
N LEU A 6 9.66 5.33 -12.38
CA LEU A 6 10.16 6.36 -11.49
C LEU A 6 10.52 5.73 -10.13
N VAL A 7 11.64 6.16 -9.54
CA VAL A 7 12.02 5.76 -8.19
C VAL A 7 11.11 6.50 -7.21
N HIS A 8 10.24 5.78 -6.51
CA HIS A 8 9.40 6.36 -5.48
C HIS A 8 10.22 6.53 -4.19
N ILE A 9 10.12 7.71 -3.57
CA ILE A 9 10.62 7.91 -2.20
C ILE A 9 9.67 7.15 -1.28
N ASN A 10 10.20 6.38 -0.32
CA ASN A 10 9.40 5.65 0.66
C ASN A 10 8.41 6.60 1.37
N ALA A 11 7.14 6.45 1.01
CA ALA A 11 6.04 7.14 1.66
C ALA A 11 5.70 6.48 3.01
N GLY A 12 5.07 7.24 3.90
CA GLY A 12 4.58 6.78 5.20
C GLY A 12 5.32 7.36 6.41
N ASN A 13 4.81 7.00 7.59
CA ASN A 13 5.17 7.60 8.89
C ASN A 13 6.23 6.79 9.67
N GLY A 14 6.85 5.80 9.03
CA GLY A 14 7.87 4.95 9.67
C GLY A 14 9.16 5.73 9.98
N GLU A 15 10.07 5.13 10.74
CA GLU A 15 11.36 5.74 11.10
C GLU A 15 12.18 6.17 9.87
N CYS A 16 12.06 5.46 8.75
CA CYS A 16 12.73 5.78 7.49
C CYS A 16 11.84 6.54 6.48
N GLY A 17 10.62 6.93 6.87
CA GLY A 17 9.68 7.62 6.00
C GLY A 17 10.11 9.07 5.71
N TYR A 18 9.72 9.61 4.55
CA TYR A 18 10.05 10.99 4.18
C TYR A 18 9.55 12.01 5.21
N ALA A 19 8.32 11.84 5.71
CA ALA A 19 7.73 12.73 6.71
C ALA A 19 8.61 12.89 7.97
N SER A 20 9.26 11.80 8.41
CA SER A 20 10.12 11.74 9.60
C SER A 20 11.55 12.28 9.36
N ASN A 21 12.00 12.34 8.09
CA ASN A 21 13.41 12.59 7.75
C ASN A 21 13.63 13.82 6.84
N SER A 22 12.62 14.69 6.69
CA SER A 22 12.63 15.83 5.76
C SER A 22 13.09 17.15 6.40
N THR A 23 14.00 17.09 7.37
CA THR A 23 14.51 18.26 8.12
C THR A 23 15.29 19.24 7.24
N LEU A 24 16.01 18.73 6.23
CA LEU A 24 16.71 19.55 5.25
C LEU A 24 15.73 20.43 4.46
N GLN A 25 14.67 19.83 3.92
CA GLN A 25 13.64 20.55 3.19
C GLN A 25 12.94 21.58 4.08
N ARG A 26 12.68 21.25 5.35
CA ARG A 26 12.13 22.21 6.32
C ARG A 26 13.01 23.43 6.52
N ARG A 27 14.31 23.24 6.77
CA ARG A 27 15.27 24.35 6.91
C ARG A 27 15.29 25.25 5.67
N ILE A 28 15.21 24.66 4.49
CA ILE A 28 15.23 25.43 3.23
C ILE A 28 13.96 26.27 3.07
N ILE A 29 12.79 25.74 3.44
CA ILE A 29 11.54 26.51 3.43
C ILE A 29 11.65 27.70 4.39
N GLU A 30 12.30 27.54 5.53
CA GLU A 30 12.58 28.63 6.48
C GLU A 30 13.53 29.68 5.88
N GLU A 31 14.63 29.27 5.25
CA GLU A 31 15.58 30.17 4.58
C GLU A 31 14.97 30.89 3.36
N ALA A 32 14.01 30.27 2.68
CA ALA A 32 13.29 30.87 1.56
C ALA A 32 12.19 31.86 1.99
N LYS A 33 11.87 31.94 3.28
CA LYS A 33 10.80 32.80 3.82
C LYS A 33 10.92 34.28 3.42
N PRO A 34 12.10 34.94 3.41
CA PRO A 34 12.21 36.33 2.98
C PRO A 34 11.82 36.54 1.51
N VAL A 35 12.10 35.57 0.63
CA VAL A 35 11.71 35.62 -0.79
C VAL A 35 10.19 35.48 -0.92
N LEU A 36 9.59 34.59 -0.13
CA LEU A 36 8.14 34.43 -0.06
C LEU A 36 7.45 35.71 0.44
N GLU A 37 7.99 36.34 1.48
CA GLU A 37 7.51 37.62 2.00
C GLU A 37 7.55 38.73 0.96
N ASP A 38 8.66 38.89 0.24
CA ASP A 38 8.80 39.90 -0.81
C ASP A 38 7.82 39.67 -1.96
N ALA A 39 7.64 38.41 -2.40
CA ALA A 39 6.68 38.08 -3.45
C ALA A 39 5.24 38.42 -3.05
N ILE A 40 4.82 38.06 -1.83
CA ILE A 40 3.47 38.35 -1.33
C ILE A 40 3.30 39.87 -1.13
N LYS A 41 4.30 40.58 -0.61
CA LYS A 41 4.28 42.05 -0.48
C LYS A 41 4.10 42.75 -1.83
N LYS A 42 4.80 42.29 -2.88
CA LYS A 42 4.65 42.81 -4.24
C LYS A 42 3.25 42.56 -4.80
N MET A 43 2.69 41.37 -4.57
CA MET A 43 1.29 41.08 -4.94
C MET A 43 0.31 42.03 -4.26
N PHE A 44 0.46 42.26 -2.96
CA PHE A 44 -0.38 43.18 -2.17
C PHE A 44 -0.32 44.61 -2.70
N ASN A 45 0.87 45.10 -3.05
CA ASN A 45 1.05 46.49 -3.50
C ASN A 45 0.59 46.73 -4.95
N ASN A 46 0.59 45.70 -5.80
CA ASN A 46 0.20 45.82 -7.21
C ASN A 46 -1.32 45.71 -7.45
N ILE A 47 -2.10 45.34 -6.43
CA ILE A 47 -3.56 45.26 -6.53
C ILE A 47 -4.15 46.56 -5.97
N ILE A 48 -4.65 47.43 -6.86
CA ILE A 48 -5.45 48.60 -6.50
C ILE A 48 -6.86 48.13 -6.09
N GLY A 49 -7.23 48.23 -4.81
CA GLY A 49 -8.55 47.86 -4.27
C GLY A 49 -8.51 46.82 -3.14
N GLU A 50 -9.58 46.02 -2.98
CA GLU A 50 -9.61 44.88 -2.06
C GLU A 50 -8.61 43.78 -2.50
N PHE A 51 -7.85 43.26 -1.54
CA PHE A 51 -6.90 42.17 -1.75
C PHE A 51 -7.37 40.89 -1.05
N PRO A 52 -7.56 39.78 -1.78
CA PRO A 52 -7.66 39.69 -3.23
C PRO A 52 -8.94 40.37 -3.73
N LYS A 53 -9.03 40.70 -5.02
CA LYS A 53 -10.30 41.15 -5.63
C LYS A 53 -11.41 40.09 -5.52
N SER A 54 -11.02 38.82 -5.34
CA SER A 54 -11.90 37.72 -4.93
C SER A 54 -11.89 37.55 -3.42
N SER A 55 -13.01 37.13 -2.84
CA SER A 55 -13.11 36.78 -1.40
C SER A 55 -12.17 35.67 -0.94
N CYS A 56 -11.55 34.94 -1.88
CA CYS A 56 -10.65 33.81 -1.62
C CYS A 56 -9.28 33.99 -2.30
N PHE A 57 -8.21 33.77 -1.54
CA PHE A 57 -6.82 33.70 -1.99
C PHE A 57 -6.45 32.25 -2.31
N ASN A 58 -6.30 31.95 -3.60
CA ASN A 58 -5.93 30.61 -4.07
C ASN A 58 -4.41 30.49 -4.22
N MET A 59 -3.82 29.48 -3.59
CA MET A 59 -2.40 29.15 -3.67
C MET A 59 -2.19 27.68 -4.04
N ALA A 60 -1.08 27.37 -4.71
CA ALA A 60 -0.68 25.99 -4.98
C ALA A 60 0.77 25.76 -4.55
N ASP A 61 1.03 24.68 -3.83
CA ASP A 61 2.37 24.13 -3.63
C ASP A 61 2.54 22.96 -4.63
N LEU A 62 3.60 22.97 -5.43
CA LEU A 62 3.81 22.00 -6.52
C LEU A 62 4.96 21.03 -6.20
N GLY A 63 4.72 19.75 -6.44
CA GLY A 63 5.64 18.66 -6.06
C GLY A 63 5.76 18.49 -4.54
N CYS A 64 4.61 18.58 -3.86
CA CYS A 64 4.46 18.33 -2.44
C CYS A 64 4.79 16.88 -2.12
N SER A 65 5.98 16.64 -1.59
CA SER A 65 6.31 15.36 -0.96
C SER A 65 5.26 14.97 0.09
N SER A 66 5.07 13.66 0.31
CA SER A 66 4.11 13.04 1.25
C SER A 66 4.37 13.33 2.75
N GLY A 67 4.73 14.57 3.13
CA GLY A 67 5.06 14.99 4.48
C GLY A 67 4.53 16.39 4.83
N THR A 68 4.64 16.76 6.11
CA THR A 68 4.00 17.96 6.70
C THR A 68 4.64 19.29 6.30
N ASN A 69 5.77 19.28 5.58
CA ASN A 69 6.48 20.50 5.17
C ASN A 69 5.64 21.40 4.24
N THR A 70 4.81 20.82 3.38
CA THR A 70 3.87 21.58 2.55
C THR A 70 2.87 22.36 3.40
N LEU A 71 2.32 21.76 4.46
CA LEU A 71 1.41 22.45 5.38
C LEU A 71 2.13 23.56 6.17
N PHE A 72 3.41 23.38 6.46
CA PHE A 72 4.25 24.44 7.05
C PHE A 72 4.42 25.64 6.09
N THR A 73 4.64 25.40 4.80
CA THR A 73 4.65 26.46 3.77
C THR A 73 3.31 27.20 3.73
N VAL A 74 2.18 26.47 3.71
CA VAL A 74 0.84 27.08 3.73
C VAL A 74 0.65 27.95 4.99
N SER A 75 1.05 27.47 6.16
CA SER A 75 1.00 28.26 7.41
C SER A 75 1.82 29.55 7.31
N ASN A 76 3.02 29.50 6.72
CA ASN A 76 3.85 30.69 6.52
C ASN A 76 3.18 31.69 5.57
N ILE A 77 2.59 31.23 4.46
CA ILE A 77 1.87 32.10 3.53
C ILE A 77 0.71 32.81 4.25
N ILE A 78 -0.11 32.07 5.00
CA ILE A 78 -1.26 32.63 5.74
C ILE A 78 -0.78 33.69 6.74
N LYS A 79 0.27 33.41 7.52
CA LYS A 79 0.83 34.36 8.51
C LYS A 79 1.36 35.63 7.85
N ILE A 80 2.03 35.52 6.70
CA ILE A 80 2.53 36.68 5.96
C ILE A 80 1.36 37.54 5.48
N VAL A 81 0.32 36.92 4.91
CA VAL A 81 -0.89 37.61 4.45
C VAL A 81 -1.62 38.28 5.63
N GLN A 82 -1.71 37.61 6.78
CA GLN A 82 -2.33 38.14 8.01
C GLN A 82 -1.65 39.41 8.49
N VAL A 83 -0.31 39.41 8.56
CA VAL A 83 0.48 40.60 8.95
C VAL A 83 0.22 41.75 7.98
N LEU A 84 0.23 41.48 6.67
CA LEU A 84 -0.01 42.51 5.66
C LEU A 84 -1.45 43.05 5.69
N CYS A 85 -2.44 42.18 5.93
CA CYS A 85 -3.83 42.59 6.11
C CYS A 85 -4.00 43.51 7.32
N HIS A 86 -3.32 43.20 8.43
CA HIS A 86 -3.31 44.05 9.63
C HIS A 86 -2.64 45.40 9.35
N GLU A 87 -1.46 45.41 8.73
CA GLU A 87 -0.73 46.64 8.36
C GLU A 87 -1.53 47.56 7.42
N LYS A 88 -2.30 46.96 6.49
CA LYS A 88 -3.10 47.68 5.49
C LYS A 88 -4.56 47.89 5.89
N SER A 89 -4.95 47.44 7.09
CA SER A 89 -6.34 47.48 7.58
C SER A 89 -7.37 46.90 6.59
N CYS A 90 -7.04 45.77 5.96
CA CYS A 90 -7.96 45.07 5.07
C CYS A 90 -8.47 43.75 5.68
N LYS A 91 -9.63 43.29 5.19
CA LYS A 91 -10.25 42.05 5.66
C LYS A 91 -9.40 40.84 5.24
N MET A 92 -9.21 39.90 6.16
CA MET A 92 -8.55 38.62 5.86
C MET A 92 -9.39 37.83 4.85
N PRO A 93 -8.79 37.33 3.74
CA PRO A 93 -9.51 36.50 2.79
C PRO A 93 -9.70 35.07 3.32
N GLU A 94 -10.60 34.32 2.69
CA GLU A 94 -10.55 32.86 2.75
C GLU A 94 -9.33 32.35 1.96
N PHE A 95 -8.78 31.21 2.31
CA PHE A 95 -7.63 30.62 1.63
C PHE A 95 -8.01 29.27 1.03
N GLN A 96 -7.67 29.06 -0.24
CA GLN A 96 -7.69 27.74 -0.85
C GLN A 96 -6.26 27.35 -1.17
N ALA A 97 -5.75 26.31 -0.50
CA ALA A 97 -4.43 25.78 -0.73
C ALA A 97 -4.51 24.43 -1.44
N TYR A 98 -3.85 24.35 -2.58
CA TYR A 98 -3.73 23.15 -3.40
C TYR A 98 -2.37 22.52 -3.21
N LEU A 99 -2.34 21.24 -2.83
CA LEU A 99 -1.13 20.46 -2.63
C LEU A 99 -0.99 19.51 -3.81
N ASN A 100 -0.05 19.76 -4.72
CA ASN A 100 0.09 18.96 -5.93
C ASN A 100 1.27 18.00 -5.86
N ASP A 101 1.04 16.76 -6.31
CA ASP A 101 2.10 15.82 -6.64
C ASP A 101 1.59 14.77 -7.66
N LEU A 102 2.46 13.87 -8.12
CA LEU A 102 2.09 12.78 -9.04
C LEU A 102 0.99 11.90 -8.48
N SER A 103 0.10 11.42 -9.35
CA SER A 103 -1.05 10.56 -9.01
C SER A 103 -0.69 9.27 -8.26
N ASP A 104 0.54 8.78 -8.42
CA ASP A 104 1.03 7.57 -7.76
C ASP A 104 1.63 7.82 -6.37
N ASN A 105 1.83 9.08 -5.97
CA ASN A 105 2.35 9.43 -4.66
C ASN A 105 1.26 9.33 -3.57
N ASP A 106 1.71 9.28 -2.32
CA ASP A 106 0.85 9.03 -1.16
C ASP A 106 0.30 10.34 -0.56
N PHE A 107 -0.89 10.72 -1.01
CA PHE A 107 -1.64 11.85 -0.47
C PHE A 107 -2.28 11.53 0.88
N ASN A 108 -2.62 10.27 1.14
CA ASN A 108 -3.24 9.87 2.39
C ASN A 108 -2.38 10.17 3.62
N THR A 109 -1.05 10.05 3.50
CA THR A 109 -0.14 10.42 4.59
C THR A 109 -0.28 11.90 4.98
N ILE A 110 -0.28 12.82 4.01
CA ILE A 110 -0.46 14.25 4.30
C ILE A 110 -1.89 14.56 4.73
N PHE A 111 -2.90 13.90 4.15
CA PHE A 111 -4.30 14.12 4.51
C PHE A 111 -4.58 13.81 5.98
N LYS A 112 -4.01 12.73 6.52
CA LYS A 112 -4.11 12.38 7.95
C LYS A 112 -3.51 13.42 8.88
N SER A 113 -2.63 14.29 8.39
CA SER A 113 -2.04 15.38 9.18
C SER A 113 -2.86 16.68 9.19
N ILE A 114 -3.82 16.83 8.27
CA ILE A 114 -4.64 18.04 8.12
C ILE A 114 -5.45 18.40 9.37
N PRO A 115 -6.10 17.46 10.09
CA PRO A 115 -6.78 17.79 11.34
C PRO A 115 -5.84 18.41 12.39
N SER A 116 -4.56 18.01 12.41
CA SER A 116 -3.58 18.64 13.30
C SER A 116 -3.22 20.05 12.84
N PHE A 117 -3.02 20.23 11.54
CA PHE A 117 -2.75 21.54 10.95
C PHE A 117 -3.86 22.55 11.27
N TYR A 118 -5.14 22.15 11.17
CA TYR A 118 -6.25 23.04 11.53
C TYR A 118 -6.26 23.42 13.01
N ARG A 119 -5.96 22.48 13.92
CA ARG A 119 -5.79 22.79 15.35
C ARG A 119 -4.66 23.79 15.60
N ASP A 120 -3.56 23.67 14.87
CA ASP A 120 -2.39 24.55 15.01
C ASP A 120 -2.63 25.95 14.42
N LEU A 121 -3.56 26.10 13.46
CA LEU A 121 -3.94 27.37 12.84
C LEU A 121 -4.85 28.24 13.73
N LYS A 122 -5.43 27.67 14.81
CA LYS A 122 -6.16 28.37 15.90
C LYS A 122 -7.28 29.35 15.47
N ASP A 123 -8.13 28.97 14.51
CA ASP A 123 -9.24 29.79 13.98
C ASP A 123 -8.82 31.17 13.41
N GLU A 124 -7.51 31.40 13.20
CA GLU A 124 -7.00 32.70 12.76
C GLU A 124 -7.27 32.99 11.27
N ALA A 125 -7.56 31.95 10.47
CA ALA A 125 -7.86 32.06 9.06
C ALA A 125 -8.70 30.87 8.54
N ASN A 126 -9.70 31.15 7.71
CA ASN A 126 -10.46 30.12 7.00
C ASN A 126 -9.61 29.56 5.85
N CYS A 127 -9.04 28.37 6.03
CA CYS A 127 -8.19 27.71 5.03
C CYS A 127 -8.77 26.35 4.60
N PHE A 128 -8.85 26.12 3.29
CA PHE A 128 -9.36 24.91 2.68
C PHE A 128 -8.23 24.21 1.92
N ILE A 129 -7.96 22.95 2.29
CA ILE A 129 -6.86 22.16 1.73
C ILE A 129 -7.41 21.16 0.70
N SER A 130 -6.76 21.10 -0.46
CA SER A 130 -7.09 20.15 -1.52
C SER A 130 -5.83 19.48 -2.06
N GLY A 131 -5.83 18.16 -2.23
CA GLY A 131 -4.78 17.44 -2.96
C GLY A 131 -5.07 17.40 -4.46
N VAL A 132 -4.08 17.71 -5.28
CA VAL A 132 -4.20 17.80 -6.74
C VAL A 132 -3.27 16.78 -7.39
N PRO A 133 -3.77 15.61 -7.79
CA PRO A 133 -2.97 14.56 -8.40
C PRO A 133 -2.66 14.87 -9.88
N GLY A 134 -1.38 14.89 -10.22
CA GLY A 134 -0.91 15.07 -11.59
C GLY A 134 0.50 15.65 -11.67
N SER A 135 1.11 15.55 -12.85
CA SER A 135 2.42 16.15 -13.09
C SER A 135 2.33 17.67 -13.11
N PHE A 136 3.16 18.34 -12.30
CA PHE A 136 3.30 19.80 -12.36
C PHE A 136 3.91 20.30 -13.68
N TYR A 137 4.38 19.43 -14.58
CA TYR A 137 4.76 19.86 -15.94
C TYR A 137 3.56 20.08 -16.87
N GLU A 138 2.38 19.59 -16.47
CA GLU A 138 1.14 19.73 -17.21
C GLU A 138 0.23 20.80 -16.59
N ARG A 139 -0.88 21.08 -17.26
CA ARG A 139 -1.93 21.96 -16.74
C ARG A 139 -2.76 21.23 -15.69
N LEU A 140 -2.83 21.79 -14.50
CA LEU A 140 -3.45 21.23 -13.29
C LEU A 140 -4.63 22.04 -12.78
N PHE A 141 -4.74 23.30 -13.19
CA PHE A 141 -5.74 24.23 -12.66
C PHE A 141 -6.53 24.95 -13.77
N PRO A 142 -7.76 25.41 -13.47
CA PRO A 142 -8.50 26.30 -14.34
C PRO A 142 -7.71 27.58 -14.67
N SER A 143 -8.01 28.18 -15.80
CA SER A 143 -7.34 29.39 -16.29
C SER A 143 -7.50 30.53 -15.30
N LYS A 144 -6.42 31.26 -15.01
CA LYS A 144 -6.42 32.45 -14.13
C LYS A 144 -7.12 32.17 -12.78
N SER A 145 -6.81 31.05 -12.16
CA SER A 145 -7.40 30.62 -10.89
C SER A 145 -6.45 30.78 -9.69
N LEU A 146 -5.14 30.87 -9.91
CA LEU A 146 -4.13 30.91 -8.84
C LEU A 146 -3.55 32.31 -8.64
N HIS A 147 -3.41 32.71 -7.38
CA HIS A 147 -2.74 33.95 -6.98
C HIS A 147 -1.25 33.72 -6.77
N LEU A 148 -0.91 32.62 -6.09
CA LEU A 148 0.45 32.29 -5.71
C LEU A 148 0.75 30.82 -6.04
N VAL A 149 1.88 30.57 -6.68
CA VAL A 149 2.42 29.23 -6.86
C VAL A 149 3.75 29.14 -6.11
N HIS A 150 3.90 28.11 -5.31
CA HIS A 150 5.13 27.78 -4.62
C HIS A 150 5.63 26.40 -5.10
N SER A 151 6.94 26.23 -5.19
CA SER A 151 7.56 24.93 -5.42
C SER A 151 8.94 24.94 -4.80
N SER A 152 9.19 24.03 -3.86
CA SER A 152 10.49 23.85 -3.24
C SER A 152 11.04 22.47 -3.55
N TYR A 153 12.20 22.41 -4.22
CA TYR A 153 12.91 21.16 -4.51
C TYR A 153 12.13 20.18 -5.42
N SER A 154 11.12 20.62 -6.16
CA SER A 154 10.38 19.74 -7.08
C SER A 154 10.94 19.79 -8.50
N LEU A 155 11.36 20.97 -8.96
CA LEU A 155 11.74 21.22 -10.36
C LEU A 155 13.08 20.60 -10.79
N HIS A 156 13.82 19.96 -9.88
CA HIS A 156 15.01 19.19 -10.25
C HIS A 156 14.68 17.78 -10.74
N TRP A 157 13.44 17.30 -10.52
CA TRP A 157 12.96 16.02 -11.02
C TRP A 157 12.43 16.19 -12.44
N LEU A 158 13.19 15.72 -13.43
CA LEU A 158 12.75 15.74 -14.83
C LEU A 158 11.48 14.90 -15.02
N SER A 159 10.66 15.27 -16.01
CA SER A 159 9.43 14.53 -16.34
C SER A 159 9.70 13.10 -16.79
N GLN A 160 10.89 12.87 -17.34
CA GLN A 160 11.40 11.57 -17.77
C GLN A 160 12.93 11.61 -17.82
N SER A 161 13.57 10.44 -17.67
CA SER A 161 15.00 10.31 -17.98
C SER A 161 15.22 10.45 -19.49
N PRO A 162 16.32 11.08 -19.95
CA PRO A 162 16.73 10.99 -21.35
C PRO A 162 16.89 9.52 -21.77
N GLU A 163 16.38 9.16 -22.96
CA GLU A 163 16.35 7.76 -23.42
C GLU A 163 17.74 7.25 -23.83
N LYS A 164 18.08 6.02 -23.38
CA LYS A 164 19.17 5.19 -23.89
C LYS A 164 20.54 5.88 -23.91
N ILE A 165 20.97 6.38 -22.76
CA ILE A 165 22.28 7.01 -22.61
C ILE A 165 23.14 6.24 -21.61
N GLU A 166 24.28 5.75 -22.07
CA GLU A 166 25.29 5.14 -21.21
C GLU A 166 26.03 6.23 -20.42
N ASN A 167 26.00 6.12 -19.10
CA ASN A 167 26.56 7.13 -18.20
C ASN A 167 27.63 6.54 -17.26
N ASN A 168 28.53 5.71 -17.79
CA ASN A 168 29.66 5.14 -17.02
C ASN A 168 29.24 4.50 -15.69
N ASN A 169 28.13 3.76 -15.68
CA ASN A 169 27.51 3.14 -14.50
C ASN A 169 27.01 4.11 -13.39
N SER A 170 26.93 5.41 -13.66
CA SER A 170 26.33 6.40 -12.77
C SER A 170 24.86 6.63 -13.11
N ILE A 171 24.01 6.72 -12.08
CA ILE A 171 22.57 6.99 -12.25
C ILE A 171 22.22 8.48 -12.38
N TYR A 172 23.22 9.36 -12.31
CA TYR A 172 23.07 10.83 -12.39
C TYR A 172 24.31 11.47 -13.04
N ILE A 173 24.24 12.76 -13.38
CA ILE A 173 25.37 13.49 -13.99
C ILE A 173 26.51 13.66 -12.97
N THR A 174 27.71 13.20 -13.34
CA THR A 174 28.94 13.24 -12.54
C THR A 174 30.08 13.94 -13.31
N ARG A 175 31.22 14.17 -12.64
CA ARG A 175 32.47 14.62 -13.29
C ARG A 175 32.93 13.71 -14.43
N THR A 176 32.61 12.42 -14.33
CA THR A 176 33.01 11.41 -15.30
C THR A 176 31.94 11.14 -16.35
N SER A 177 30.81 11.86 -16.33
CA SER A 177 29.74 11.68 -17.31
C SER A 177 30.18 12.19 -18.70
N PRO A 178 29.95 11.41 -19.77
CA PRO A 178 30.26 11.86 -21.13
C PRO A 178 29.50 13.15 -21.52
N PRO A 179 30.07 14.03 -22.35
CA PRO A 179 29.43 15.31 -22.73
C PRO A 179 28.03 15.15 -23.33
N HIS A 180 27.79 14.10 -24.12
CA HIS A 180 26.49 13.84 -24.73
C HIS A 180 25.39 13.52 -23.69
N VAL A 181 25.77 12.95 -22.53
CA VAL A 181 24.84 12.71 -21.41
C VAL A 181 24.38 14.03 -20.83
N ILE A 182 25.33 14.93 -20.57
CA ILE A 182 25.06 16.25 -20.00
C ILE A 182 24.11 17.02 -20.92
N GLU A 183 24.38 17.04 -22.22
CA GLU A 183 23.55 17.74 -23.20
C GLU A 183 22.13 17.16 -23.27
N ALA A 184 21.98 15.85 -23.18
CA ALA A 184 20.65 15.23 -23.21
C ALA A 184 19.81 15.56 -21.97
N TYR A 185 20.41 15.53 -20.78
CA TYR A 185 19.72 15.97 -19.56
C TYR A 185 19.35 17.45 -19.60
N LYS A 186 20.25 18.30 -20.13
CA LYS A 186 19.97 19.73 -20.35
C LYS A 186 18.80 19.94 -21.30
N LYS A 187 18.79 19.25 -22.44
CA LYS A 187 17.70 19.32 -23.43
C LYS A 187 16.36 18.87 -22.83
N GLN A 188 16.38 17.83 -22.00
CA GLN A 188 15.18 17.36 -21.29
C GLN A 188 14.70 18.39 -20.25
N PHE A 189 15.61 18.98 -19.47
CA PHE A 189 15.28 20.08 -18.56
C PHE A 189 14.67 21.29 -19.29
N ASP A 190 15.27 21.73 -20.40
CA ASP A 190 14.78 22.90 -21.16
C ASP A 190 13.36 22.65 -21.68
N LYS A 191 13.08 21.44 -22.16
CA LYS A 191 11.74 21.00 -22.59
C LYS A 191 10.74 21.02 -21.43
N ASP A 192 11.12 20.45 -20.30
CA ASP A 192 10.28 20.32 -19.11
C ASP A 192 9.98 21.69 -18.49
N PHE A 193 10.99 22.52 -18.31
CA PHE A 193 10.85 23.84 -17.73
C PHE A 193 10.03 24.78 -18.63
N SER A 194 10.16 24.67 -19.96
CA SER A 194 9.31 25.41 -20.90
C SER A 194 7.84 25.02 -20.76
N ARG A 195 7.53 23.72 -20.65
CA ARG A 195 6.15 23.22 -20.42
C ARG A 195 5.59 23.67 -19.08
N PHE A 196 6.42 23.64 -18.03
CA PHE A 196 6.07 24.16 -16.72
C PHE A 196 5.64 25.63 -16.82
N LEU A 197 6.49 26.50 -17.39
CA LEU A 197 6.19 27.93 -17.54
C LEU A 197 4.95 28.19 -18.40
N GLN A 198 4.76 27.42 -19.49
CA GLN A 198 3.59 27.53 -20.34
C GLN A 198 2.29 27.16 -19.61
N SER A 199 2.31 26.11 -18.79
CA SER A 199 1.15 25.70 -18.00
C SER A 199 0.84 26.71 -16.90
N ARG A 200 1.88 27.15 -16.15
CA ARG A 200 1.72 28.14 -15.06
C ARG A 200 1.23 29.50 -15.55
N SER A 201 1.68 29.95 -16.71
CA SER A 201 1.24 31.25 -17.26
C SER A 201 -0.24 31.28 -17.64
N GLN A 202 -0.87 30.13 -17.90
CA GLN A 202 -2.32 30.03 -18.13
C GLN A 202 -3.12 30.02 -16.82
N GLU A 203 -2.56 29.45 -15.76
CA GLU A 203 -3.25 29.22 -14.48
C GLU A 203 -3.17 30.39 -13.52
N ILE A 204 -2.08 31.17 -13.57
CA ILE A 204 -1.82 32.28 -12.66
C ILE A 204 -2.56 33.53 -13.16
N ILE A 205 -3.19 34.26 -12.23
CA ILE A 205 -3.86 35.53 -12.54
C ILE A 205 -2.84 36.61 -12.95
N THR A 206 -3.32 37.63 -13.65
CA THR A 206 -2.51 38.83 -13.87
C THR A 206 -2.12 39.46 -12.53
N GLY A 207 -0.82 39.66 -12.30
CA GLY A 207 -0.27 40.14 -11.02
C GLY A 207 0.01 39.05 -9.97
N GLY A 208 -0.36 37.80 -10.24
CA GLY A 208 0.03 36.65 -9.42
C GLY A 208 1.52 36.34 -9.55
N HIS A 209 2.08 35.61 -8.57
CA HIS A 209 3.51 35.35 -8.50
C HIS A 209 3.82 33.85 -8.34
N MET A 210 5.05 33.48 -8.72
CA MET A 210 5.63 32.17 -8.45
C MET A 210 6.86 32.32 -7.56
N VAL A 211 6.98 31.47 -6.55
CA VAL A 211 8.17 31.36 -5.70
C VAL A 211 8.76 29.98 -5.90
N LEU A 212 9.94 29.92 -6.52
CA LEU A 212 10.60 28.67 -6.90
C LEU A 212 11.93 28.54 -6.15
N THR A 213 12.13 27.44 -5.45
CA THR A 213 13.39 27.09 -4.81
C THR A 213 13.94 25.81 -5.42
N PHE A 214 15.18 25.85 -5.90
CA PHE A 214 15.85 24.72 -6.53
C PHE A 214 17.33 24.69 -6.14
N VAL A 215 17.93 23.51 -6.25
CA VAL A 215 19.36 23.32 -6.00
C VAL A 215 20.14 23.99 -7.14
N GLY A 216 20.84 25.08 -6.83
CA GLY A 216 21.77 25.73 -7.75
C GLY A 216 23.13 25.03 -7.77
N LYS A 217 23.82 25.10 -8.92
CA LYS A 217 25.25 24.76 -9.00
C LYS A 217 26.08 26.01 -8.65
N SER A 218 27.20 25.82 -7.97
CA SER A 218 28.18 26.91 -7.82
C SER A 218 28.78 27.25 -9.19
N ILE A 219 28.90 28.54 -9.49
CA ILE A 219 29.38 29.08 -10.78
C ILE A 219 30.80 28.56 -11.12
N HIS A 220 31.56 28.13 -10.12
CA HIS A 220 32.96 27.72 -10.26
C HIS A 220 33.19 26.21 -10.41
N ASP A 221 32.15 25.38 -10.30
CA ASP A 221 32.28 23.93 -10.50
C ASP A 221 30.97 23.33 -11.04
N PRO A 222 30.81 23.20 -12.37
CA PRO A 222 29.61 22.61 -12.98
C PRO A 222 29.43 21.12 -12.61
N TYR A 223 30.44 20.52 -11.97
CA TYR A 223 30.48 19.15 -11.51
C TYR A 223 30.64 19.02 -9.98
N GLY A 224 30.42 20.11 -9.23
CA GLY A 224 30.53 20.13 -7.78
C GLY A 224 29.47 19.24 -7.14
N SER A 225 29.92 18.18 -6.48
CA SER A 225 29.07 17.19 -5.83
C SER A 225 28.42 17.78 -4.57
N HIS A 226 27.35 18.55 -4.73
CA HIS A 226 26.53 19.00 -3.59
C HIS A 226 25.44 17.98 -3.21
N CYS A 227 25.29 16.88 -3.95
CA CYS A 227 24.31 15.84 -3.64
C CYS A 227 25.00 14.55 -3.17
N ALA A 228 25.62 14.59 -1.99
CA ALA A 228 26.16 13.40 -1.32
C ALA A 228 25.10 12.27 -1.20
N LEU A 229 23.82 12.64 -1.13
CA LEU A 229 22.69 11.72 -1.15
C LEU A 229 22.60 10.92 -2.46
N LEU A 230 22.68 11.57 -3.63
CA LEU A 230 22.63 10.88 -4.92
C LEU A 230 23.88 10.05 -5.18
N GLU A 231 25.04 10.48 -4.66
CA GLU A 231 26.27 9.69 -4.71
C GLU A 231 26.16 8.41 -3.86
N LEU A 232 25.64 8.53 -2.63
CA LEU A 232 25.36 7.39 -1.76
C LEU A 232 24.29 6.46 -2.35
N LEU A 233 23.23 7.01 -2.94
CA LEU A 233 22.19 6.25 -3.63
C LEU A 233 22.76 5.50 -4.83
N SER A 234 23.59 6.16 -5.64
CA SER A 234 24.28 5.55 -6.78
C SER A 234 25.19 4.43 -6.32
N LYS A 235 26.02 4.66 -5.30
CA LYS A 235 26.89 3.63 -4.71
C LYS A 235 26.07 2.46 -4.17
N SER A 236 24.98 2.73 -3.46
CA SER A 236 24.09 1.68 -2.92
C SER A 236 23.39 0.87 -4.01
N LEU A 237 22.98 1.51 -5.10
CA LEU A 237 22.37 0.83 -6.25
C LEU A 237 23.39 0.03 -7.05
N ILE A 238 24.64 0.50 -7.14
CA ILE A 238 25.76 -0.27 -7.71
C ILE A 238 26.09 -1.47 -6.80
N ASP A 239 26.12 -1.28 -5.48
CA ASP A 239 26.30 -2.36 -4.51
C ASP A 239 25.18 -3.41 -4.62
N LEU A 240 23.94 -2.98 -4.92
CA LEU A 240 22.80 -3.87 -5.21
C LEU A 240 23.05 -4.74 -6.46
N ILE A 241 23.79 -4.22 -7.45
CA ILE A 241 24.21 -4.98 -8.64
C ILE A 241 25.35 -5.96 -8.32
N HIS A 242 26.07 -5.77 -7.20
CA HIS A 242 27.19 -6.60 -6.76
C HIS A 242 26.84 -7.61 -5.66
N GLU A 243 25.54 -7.84 -5.39
CA GLU A 243 25.07 -8.84 -4.42
C GLU A 243 25.35 -10.29 -4.85
N ILE A 244 25.56 -10.53 -6.15
CA ILE A 244 26.05 -11.79 -6.72
C ILE A 244 27.30 -11.52 -7.54
N LEU A 245 28.45 -12.05 -7.12
CA LEU A 245 29.67 -12.01 -7.92
C LEU A 245 29.77 -13.24 -8.83
N VAL A 246 30.40 -13.08 -9.98
CA VAL A 246 30.65 -14.15 -10.95
C VAL A 246 32.14 -14.24 -11.21
N GLU A 247 32.70 -15.43 -11.02
CA GLU A 247 34.05 -15.76 -11.47
C GLU A 247 33.95 -16.73 -12.66
N GLU A 248 34.69 -16.43 -13.73
CA GLU A 248 34.70 -17.22 -14.95
C GLU A 248 36.06 -17.89 -15.13
N GLU A 249 36.08 -19.22 -15.06
CA GLU A 249 37.31 -20.02 -15.20
C GLU A 249 37.10 -21.04 -16.31
N ALA A 250 37.56 -20.73 -17.53
CA ALA A 250 37.41 -21.57 -18.73
C ALA A 250 36.02 -22.22 -18.87
N ASN A 251 35.85 -23.44 -18.36
CA ASN A 251 34.65 -24.28 -18.43
C ASN A 251 33.75 -24.22 -17.18
N VAL A 252 34.14 -23.51 -16.13
CA VAL A 252 33.42 -23.41 -14.87
C VAL A 252 32.91 -21.99 -14.66
N ARG A 253 31.71 -21.89 -14.07
CA ARG A 253 31.15 -20.62 -13.61
C ARG A 253 30.90 -20.69 -12.12
N THR A 254 31.48 -19.77 -11.36
CA THR A 254 31.28 -19.67 -9.91
C THR A 254 30.41 -18.47 -9.59
N PHE A 255 29.27 -18.72 -8.97
CA PHE A 255 28.38 -17.70 -8.44
C PHE A 255 28.63 -17.55 -6.94
N ILE A 256 28.80 -16.32 -6.49
CA ILE A 256 29.14 -16.01 -5.10
C ILE A 256 28.09 -15.08 -4.51
N LEU A 257 27.37 -15.55 -3.50
CA LEU A 257 26.45 -14.72 -2.71
C LEU A 257 27.29 -13.72 -1.89
N ASN A 258 27.07 -12.42 -2.07
CA ASN A 258 27.97 -11.37 -1.59
C ASN A 258 27.24 -10.29 -0.76
N ARG A 259 26.49 -10.72 0.25
CA ARG A 259 25.93 -9.86 1.31
C ARG A 259 26.38 -10.33 2.70
N PRO A 260 27.70 -10.37 2.98
CA PRO A 260 28.24 -11.01 4.18
C PRO A 260 27.74 -10.37 5.49
N LYS A 261 27.42 -9.07 5.48
CA LYS A 261 26.86 -8.35 6.64
C LYS A 261 25.46 -8.85 7.02
N GLN A 262 24.66 -9.26 6.02
CA GLN A 262 23.32 -9.82 6.18
C GLN A 262 23.32 -11.35 6.08
N LEU A 263 24.49 -11.99 6.26
CA LEU A 263 24.63 -13.45 6.20
C LEU A 263 24.15 -14.05 4.88
N ASN A 264 24.32 -13.29 3.79
CA ASN A 264 23.91 -13.67 2.43
C ASN A 264 22.40 -14.00 2.33
N ALA A 265 21.55 -13.33 3.12
CA ALA A 265 20.10 -13.44 2.97
C ALA A 265 19.65 -13.02 1.55
N LEU A 266 18.79 -13.83 0.94
CA LEU A 266 18.37 -13.69 -0.46
C LEU A 266 17.40 -12.52 -0.63
N THR A 267 17.76 -11.57 -1.49
CA THR A 267 16.86 -10.52 -2.00
C THR A 267 16.15 -10.98 -3.27
N PHE A 268 15.09 -10.27 -3.64
CA PHE A 268 14.40 -10.51 -4.93
C PHE A 268 15.39 -10.40 -6.11
N GLN A 269 16.27 -9.41 -6.05
CA GLN A 269 17.29 -9.12 -7.06
C GLN A 269 18.33 -10.23 -7.16
N MET A 270 18.79 -10.77 -6.02
CA MET A 270 19.71 -11.92 -6.01
C MET A 270 19.08 -13.15 -6.67
N ILE A 271 17.82 -13.46 -6.35
CA ILE A 271 17.10 -14.60 -6.93
C ILE A 271 16.98 -14.45 -8.45
N TYR A 272 16.52 -13.29 -8.90
CA TYR A 272 16.40 -13.01 -10.33
C TYR A 272 17.75 -13.07 -11.04
N ARG A 273 18.81 -12.53 -10.42
CA ARG A 273 20.16 -12.60 -10.98
C ARG A 273 20.69 -14.03 -11.05
N LEU A 274 20.43 -14.87 -10.06
CA LEU A 274 20.79 -16.28 -10.09
C LEU A 274 20.03 -17.02 -11.20
N LEU A 275 18.72 -16.78 -11.37
CA LEU A 275 17.93 -17.31 -12.48
C LEU A 275 18.57 -16.99 -13.83
N GLU A 276 18.91 -15.73 -14.07
CA GLU A 276 19.61 -15.30 -15.30
C GLU A 276 20.94 -16.03 -15.50
N LEU A 277 21.75 -16.13 -14.44
CA LEU A 277 23.09 -16.72 -14.50
C LEU A 277 23.05 -18.24 -14.73
N PHE A 278 22.15 -18.96 -14.06
CA PHE A 278 21.93 -20.37 -14.30
C PHE A 278 21.39 -20.60 -15.71
N HIS A 279 20.44 -19.78 -16.19
CA HIS A 279 19.90 -19.92 -17.55
C HIS A 279 20.98 -19.69 -18.62
N ALA A 280 21.74 -18.61 -18.50
CA ALA A 280 22.84 -18.30 -19.41
C ALA A 280 23.93 -19.38 -19.40
N SER A 281 24.26 -19.91 -18.22
CA SER A 281 25.25 -20.97 -18.07
C SER A 281 24.78 -22.30 -18.65
N GLU A 282 23.48 -22.59 -18.60
CA GLU A 282 22.91 -23.80 -19.18
C GLU A 282 23.00 -23.79 -20.71
N GLY A 283 22.59 -22.69 -21.34
CA GLY A 283 22.66 -22.51 -22.79
C GLY A 283 24.09 -22.42 -23.36
N ASN A 284 25.10 -22.12 -22.54
CA ASN A 284 26.48 -21.99 -22.99
C ASN A 284 27.22 -23.34 -23.01
N SER A 285 27.46 -23.90 -24.20
CA SER A 285 28.15 -25.20 -24.38
C SER A 285 29.60 -25.25 -23.85
N LYS A 286 30.25 -24.09 -23.66
CA LYS A 286 31.58 -23.99 -23.04
C LYS A 286 31.53 -24.22 -21.54
N VAL A 287 30.41 -23.88 -20.88
CA VAL A 287 30.23 -24.12 -19.44
C VAL A 287 29.87 -25.58 -19.22
N LYS A 288 30.65 -26.27 -18.39
CA LYS A 288 30.54 -27.70 -18.09
C LYS A 288 30.03 -27.97 -16.68
N MET A 289 30.26 -27.04 -15.76
CA MET A 289 29.87 -27.14 -14.36
C MET A 289 29.65 -25.74 -13.77
N THR A 290 28.77 -25.65 -12.77
CA THR A 290 28.58 -24.44 -11.99
C THR A 290 28.93 -24.66 -10.52
N ILE A 291 29.42 -23.62 -9.86
CA ILE A 291 29.69 -23.61 -8.42
C ILE A 291 28.86 -22.51 -7.78
N LEU A 292 28.20 -22.79 -6.67
CA LEU A 292 27.55 -21.77 -5.83
C LEU A 292 28.19 -21.77 -4.44
N LYS A 293 28.56 -20.59 -3.96
CA LYS A 293 29.14 -20.41 -2.61
C LYS A 293 28.72 -19.07 -2.00
N GLY A 294 28.83 -18.95 -0.68
CA GLY A 294 28.71 -17.67 0.01
C GLY A 294 30.06 -16.99 0.23
N ASN A 295 30.06 -15.66 0.29
CA ASN A 295 31.16 -14.87 0.81
C ASN A 295 31.00 -14.65 2.33
N GLY A 296 32.09 -14.70 3.09
CA GLY A 296 32.10 -14.49 4.53
C GLY A 296 31.68 -15.71 5.36
N ARG A 297 30.97 -15.47 6.48
CA ARG A 297 30.70 -16.48 7.53
C ARG A 297 29.47 -17.37 7.27
N ALA A 298 28.73 -17.12 6.20
CA ALA A 298 27.50 -17.84 5.88
C ALA A 298 27.52 -18.25 4.41
N PHE A 299 26.94 -19.41 4.10
CA PHE A 299 26.52 -19.69 2.74
C PHE A 299 25.31 -18.79 2.44
N CYS A 300 24.20 -18.99 3.15
CA CYS A 300 22.97 -18.20 3.06
C CYS A 300 22.09 -18.46 4.30
N ALA A 301 21.67 -17.39 4.99
CA ALA A 301 20.84 -17.49 6.19
C ALA A 301 19.31 -17.50 5.94
N GLY A 302 18.86 -17.53 4.68
CA GLY A 302 17.45 -17.57 4.32
C GLY A 302 17.05 -16.52 3.28
N GLY A 303 15.74 -16.45 3.00
CA GLY A 303 15.16 -15.29 2.31
C GLY A 303 15.15 -14.05 3.22
N ASP A 304 15.08 -12.86 2.63
CA ASP A 304 14.89 -11.63 3.40
C ASP A 304 13.47 -11.56 3.99
N VAL A 305 13.26 -12.23 5.12
CA VAL A 305 11.94 -12.32 5.79
C VAL A 305 11.48 -10.94 6.29
N THR A 306 12.41 -10.03 6.60
CA THR A 306 12.10 -8.64 6.97
C THR A 306 11.40 -7.91 5.81
N PHE A 307 11.88 -8.12 4.57
CA PHE A 307 11.20 -7.60 3.38
C PHE A 307 9.78 -8.17 3.24
N LEU A 308 9.58 -9.48 3.46
CA LEU A 308 8.26 -10.10 3.37
C LEU A 308 7.29 -9.55 4.44
N ALA A 309 7.73 -9.49 5.70
CA ALA A 309 6.92 -8.99 6.80
C ALA A 309 6.54 -7.51 6.62
N HIS A 310 7.47 -6.68 6.13
CA HIS A 310 7.21 -5.26 5.86
C HIS A 310 6.14 -5.07 4.78
N ASN A 311 6.24 -5.79 3.67
CA ASN A 311 5.26 -5.68 2.58
C ASN A 311 3.88 -6.19 2.99
N VAL A 312 3.81 -7.32 3.70
CA VAL A 312 2.53 -7.84 4.23
C VAL A 312 1.90 -6.85 5.20
N HIS A 313 2.69 -6.24 6.09
CA HIS A 313 2.20 -5.22 7.02
C HIS A 313 1.60 -4.00 6.29
N GLN A 314 2.13 -3.65 5.12
CA GLN A 314 1.62 -2.57 4.27
C GLN A 314 0.45 -2.99 3.36
N GLY A 315 -0.07 -4.22 3.48
CA GLY A 315 -1.13 -4.75 2.61
C GLY A 315 -0.65 -5.23 1.24
N ASN A 316 0.66 -5.18 0.97
CA ASN A 316 1.28 -5.54 -0.30
C ASN A 316 1.72 -7.02 -0.34
N TRP A 317 0.87 -7.94 0.13
CA TRP A 317 1.20 -9.37 0.22
C TRP A 317 1.57 -9.99 -1.15
N LYS A 318 1.03 -9.46 -2.26
CA LYS A 318 1.35 -9.92 -3.62
C LYS A 318 2.84 -9.78 -3.97
N LEU A 319 3.51 -8.72 -3.51
CA LEU A 319 4.96 -8.56 -3.72
C LEU A 319 5.77 -9.63 -2.97
N SER A 320 5.28 -10.05 -1.80
CA SER A 320 5.88 -11.15 -1.05
C SER A 320 5.62 -12.49 -1.75
N ALA A 321 4.43 -12.69 -2.31
CA ALA A 321 4.12 -13.85 -3.14
C ALA A 321 4.99 -13.89 -4.41
N ASP A 322 5.23 -12.75 -5.07
CA ASP A 322 6.13 -12.67 -6.22
C ASP A 322 7.54 -13.13 -5.85
N PHE A 323 8.07 -12.69 -4.70
CA PHE A 323 9.37 -13.15 -4.19
C PHE A 323 9.42 -14.67 -4.01
N ILE A 324 8.41 -15.27 -3.36
CA ILE A 324 8.37 -16.72 -3.14
C ILE A 324 8.24 -17.47 -4.47
N ARG A 325 7.44 -16.95 -5.41
CA ARG A 325 7.32 -17.54 -6.76
C ARG A 325 8.69 -17.60 -7.43
N GLU A 326 9.41 -16.49 -7.50
CA GLU A 326 10.72 -16.48 -8.15
C GLU A 326 11.74 -17.36 -7.42
N LEU A 327 11.69 -17.42 -6.08
CA LEU A 327 12.52 -18.32 -5.28
C LEU A 327 12.27 -19.79 -5.65
N PHE A 328 11.00 -20.17 -5.79
CA PHE A 328 10.63 -21.54 -6.14
C PHE A 328 10.85 -21.86 -7.62
N THR A 329 10.74 -20.88 -8.52
CA THR A 329 11.19 -21.01 -9.91
C THR A 329 12.69 -21.31 -9.97
N LEU A 330 13.52 -20.59 -9.21
CA LEU A 330 14.95 -20.85 -9.09
C LEU A 330 15.21 -22.25 -8.54
N ASN A 331 14.44 -22.65 -7.53
CA ASN A 331 14.56 -23.96 -6.90
C ASN A 331 14.28 -25.10 -7.88
N ASN A 332 13.17 -25.00 -8.62
CA ASN A 332 12.81 -25.97 -9.65
C ASN A 332 13.86 -26.04 -10.75
N MET A 333 14.35 -24.87 -11.21
CA MET A 333 15.42 -24.80 -12.20
C MET A 333 16.70 -25.50 -11.73
N MET A 334 17.09 -25.33 -10.46
CA MET A 334 18.25 -26.02 -9.89
C MET A 334 18.03 -27.53 -9.85
N ALA A 335 16.84 -27.99 -9.47
CA ALA A 335 16.49 -29.40 -9.38
C ALA A 335 16.48 -30.12 -10.74
N THR A 336 16.08 -29.42 -11.81
CA THR A 336 16.00 -29.98 -13.17
C THR A 336 17.18 -29.58 -14.06
N TYR A 337 18.25 -29.04 -13.48
CA TYR A 337 19.36 -28.45 -14.23
C TYR A 337 20.18 -29.53 -14.95
N SER A 338 20.50 -29.28 -16.23
CA SER A 338 21.14 -30.29 -17.08
C SER A 338 22.65 -30.50 -16.81
N LYS A 339 23.31 -29.58 -16.10
CA LYS A 339 24.75 -29.62 -15.84
C LYS A 339 25.06 -29.86 -14.37
N PRO A 340 26.19 -30.49 -14.02
CA PRO A 340 26.58 -30.64 -12.62
C PRO A 340 26.72 -29.31 -11.88
N GLN A 341 26.16 -29.29 -10.67
CA GLN A 341 26.22 -28.17 -9.73
C GLN A 341 27.00 -28.60 -8.49
N VAL A 342 27.99 -27.81 -8.09
CA VAL A 342 28.74 -28.01 -6.84
C VAL A 342 28.47 -26.85 -5.90
N PHE A 343 27.75 -27.12 -4.81
CA PHE A 343 27.40 -26.11 -3.82
C PHE A 343 28.27 -26.27 -2.58
N ILE A 344 29.02 -25.21 -2.24
CA ILE A 344 29.94 -25.19 -1.10
C ILE A 344 29.22 -24.57 0.09
N LEU A 345 28.74 -25.42 0.99
CA LEU A 345 27.85 -25.07 2.11
C LEU A 345 28.66 -24.66 3.35
N ASN A 346 29.65 -23.80 3.18
CA ASN A 346 30.54 -23.39 4.26
C ASN A 346 29.93 -22.25 5.10
N GLY A 347 29.43 -22.58 6.29
CA GLY A 347 28.83 -21.62 7.23
C GLY A 347 27.33 -21.85 7.46
N ILE A 348 26.60 -20.79 7.81
CA ILE A 348 25.14 -20.86 8.03
C ILE A 348 24.41 -21.16 6.70
N VAL A 349 23.50 -22.14 6.73
CA VAL A 349 22.63 -22.60 5.64
C VAL A 349 21.21 -22.75 6.18
N MET A 350 20.39 -21.70 6.17
CA MET A 350 19.07 -21.72 6.83
C MET A 350 17.94 -21.30 5.92
N GLY A 351 16.75 -21.83 6.15
CA GLY A 351 15.51 -21.48 5.46
C GLY A 351 15.66 -21.47 3.93
N GLY A 352 15.35 -20.33 3.30
CA GLY A 352 15.57 -20.12 1.86
C GLY A 352 16.98 -20.45 1.36
N GLY A 353 18.02 -20.34 2.19
CA GLY A 353 19.40 -20.75 1.87
C GLY A 353 19.56 -22.26 1.72
N LEU A 354 18.82 -23.04 2.52
CA LEU A 354 18.76 -24.49 2.36
C LEU A 354 17.95 -24.87 1.11
N VAL A 355 16.85 -24.17 0.86
CA VAL A 355 16.02 -24.34 -0.35
C VAL A 355 16.86 -24.19 -1.62
N VAL A 356 17.70 -23.13 -1.72
CA VAL A 356 18.57 -22.91 -2.90
C VAL A 356 19.89 -23.70 -2.88
N SER A 357 20.01 -24.74 -2.05
CA SER A 357 21.23 -25.56 -1.98
C SER A 357 21.00 -27.07 -2.00
N VAL A 358 19.85 -27.56 -1.55
CA VAL A 358 19.64 -29.01 -1.41
C VAL A 358 19.53 -29.77 -2.73
N HIS A 359 19.24 -29.07 -3.84
CA HIS A 359 19.11 -29.68 -5.17
C HIS A 359 20.41 -29.71 -5.97
N GLY A 360 21.48 -29.08 -5.46
CA GLY A 360 22.80 -29.17 -6.09
C GLY A 360 23.24 -30.63 -6.18
N ARG A 361 23.73 -31.05 -7.35
CA ARG A 361 24.20 -32.44 -7.55
C ARG A 361 25.26 -32.84 -6.52
N PHE A 362 26.16 -31.92 -6.17
CA PHE A 362 27.13 -32.06 -5.10
C PHE A 362 26.94 -30.99 -4.04
N ARG A 363 26.79 -31.41 -2.79
CA ARG A 363 26.56 -30.55 -1.63
C ARG A 363 27.68 -30.77 -0.64
N VAL A 364 28.64 -29.86 -0.65
CA VAL A 364 29.89 -29.98 0.11
C VAL A 364 29.74 -29.23 1.42
N ALA A 365 29.54 -29.97 2.51
CA ALA A 365 29.52 -29.43 3.87
C ALA A 365 30.95 -29.34 4.44
N THR A 366 31.10 -28.49 5.45
CA THR A 366 32.32 -28.31 6.26
C THR A 366 32.00 -28.35 7.75
N GLU A 367 33.03 -28.32 8.59
CA GLU A 367 32.91 -28.18 10.05
C GLU A 367 32.23 -26.88 10.51
N LYS A 368 32.12 -25.88 9.62
CA LYS A 368 31.46 -24.60 9.89
C LYS A 368 29.98 -24.60 9.49
N THR A 369 29.50 -25.67 8.87
CA THR A 369 28.12 -25.75 8.36
C THR A 369 27.15 -25.80 9.52
N VAL A 370 26.12 -24.96 9.49
CA VAL A 370 25.00 -25.01 10.43
C VAL A 370 23.70 -24.85 9.65
N CYS A 371 22.89 -25.91 9.67
CA CYS A 371 21.66 -26.03 8.91
C CYS A 371 20.42 -26.00 9.81
N ALA A 372 19.36 -25.32 9.38
CA ALA A 372 18.04 -25.31 10.04
C ALA A 372 16.92 -24.76 9.14
N MET A 373 15.67 -25.13 9.44
CA MET A 373 14.44 -24.55 8.88
C MET A 373 13.59 -23.93 10.02
N PRO A 374 13.87 -22.70 10.47
CA PRO A 374 13.23 -22.10 11.65
C PRO A 374 11.83 -21.49 11.38
N GLU A 375 11.25 -21.73 10.21
CA GLU A 375 10.03 -21.07 9.72
C GLU A 375 8.81 -21.24 10.62
N THR A 376 8.61 -22.41 11.23
CA THR A 376 7.44 -22.68 12.09
C THR A 376 7.39 -21.76 13.31
N ALA A 377 8.55 -21.34 13.83
CA ALA A 377 8.65 -20.37 14.91
C ALA A 377 8.31 -18.93 14.46
N LEU A 378 8.47 -18.63 13.16
CA LEU A 378 8.12 -17.34 12.55
C LEU A 378 6.65 -17.27 12.10
N GLY A 379 5.87 -18.35 12.25
CA GLY A 379 4.51 -18.44 11.70
C GLY A 379 4.48 -18.70 10.19
N ILE A 380 5.57 -19.23 9.63
CA ILE A 380 5.72 -19.60 8.22
C ILE A 380 5.74 -21.12 8.09
N VAL A 381 5.24 -21.65 6.99
CA VAL A 381 5.39 -23.08 6.68
C VAL A 381 6.75 -23.33 5.99
N PRO A 382 7.60 -24.24 6.49
CA PRO A 382 8.86 -24.56 5.83
C PRO A 382 8.67 -25.08 4.40
N GLY A 383 9.34 -24.47 3.42
CA GLY A 383 9.37 -24.91 2.01
C GLY A 383 10.34 -26.07 1.77
N ALA A 384 10.15 -27.18 2.48
CA ALA A 384 11.09 -28.31 2.50
C ALA A 384 10.43 -29.68 2.32
N SER A 385 9.15 -29.73 1.95
CA SER A 385 8.37 -30.97 1.90
C SER A 385 8.99 -32.03 0.99
N HIS A 386 9.59 -31.64 -0.14
CA HIS A 386 10.19 -32.59 -1.07
C HIS A 386 11.44 -33.29 -0.49
N PHE A 387 12.42 -32.52 -0.02
CA PHE A 387 13.71 -33.11 0.36
C PHE A 387 13.75 -33.63 1.81
N TYR A 388 13.01 -33.01 2.75
CA TYR A 388 12.92 -33.54 4.11
C TYR A 388 12.13 -34.84 4.19
N SER A 389 11.09 -35.00 3.38
CA SER A 389 10.30 -36.23 3.34
C SER A 389 11.07 -37.47 2.86
N ARG A 390 12.25 -37.27 2.25
CA ARG A 390 13.14 -38.31 1.72
C ARG A 390 14.34 -38.60 2.62
N LEU A 391 14.45 -37.91 3.76
CA LEU A 391 15.47 -38.23 4.76
C LEU A 391 15.14 -39.55 5.46
N PRO A 392 16.13 -40.21 6.09
CA PRO A 392 15.91 -41.44 6.83
C PRO A 392 14.80 -41.31 7.88
N GLY A 393 13.89 -42.29 7.88
CA GLY A 393 12.82 -42.38 8.87
C GLY A 393 11.90 -41.15 8.89
N PHE A 394 11.73 -40.58 10.08
CA PHE A 394 10.95 -39.35 10.33
C PHE A 394 11.83 -38.15 10.72
N PHE A 395 13.11 -38.16 10.31
CA PHE A 395 14.04 -37.07 10.61
C PHE A 395 13.60 -35.74 9.97
N GLY A 396 13.01 -35.79 8.77
CA GLY A 396 12.48 -34.61 8.09
C GLY A 396 11.36 -33.92 8.86
N GLU A 397 10.42 -34.70 9.40
CA GLU A 397 9.34 -34.20 10.26
C GLU A 397 9.91 -33.55 11.52
N TYR A 398 10.88 -34.19 12.18
CA TYR A 398 11.58 -33.62 13.33
C TYR A 398 12.25 -32.29 12.97
N ALA A 399 13.07 -32.26 11.93
CA ALA A 399 13.85 -31.09 11.54
C ALA A 399 12.97 -29.90 11.17
N GLY A 400 11.91 -30.12 10.38
CA GLY A 400 11.04 -29.04 9.91
C GLY A 400 10.02 -28.55 10.94
N LEU A 401 9.48 -29.43 11.80
CA LEU A 401 8.54 -29.01 12.84
C LEU A 401 9.24 -28.23 13.94
N THR A 402 10.41 -28.69 14.37
CA THR A 402 11.11 -28.13 15.55
C THR A 402 12.03 -26.97 15.19
N GLY A 403 12.41 -26.81 13.92
CA GLY A 403 13.44 -25.88 13.49
C GLY A 403 14.82 -26.21 14.05
N ALA A 404 15.08 -27.49 14.38
CA ALA A 404 16.34 -27.94 14.96
C ALA A 404 17.55 -27.57 14.10
N ARG A 405 18.65 -27.23 14.78
CA ARG A 405 19.94 -26.97 14.14
C ARG A 405 20.75 -28.24 14.08
N PHE A 406 21.37 -28.50 12.94
CA PHE A 406 22.30 -29.60 12.76
C PHE A 406 23.53 -29.15 11.96
N ASP A 407 24.68 -29.76 12.24
CA ASP A 407 25.97 -29.38 11.66
C ASP A 407 26.33 -30.16 10.39
N GLY A 408 27.48 -29.86 9.80
CA GLY A 408 27.92 -30.49 8.55
C GLY A 408 28.14 -32.00 8.64
N ALA A 409 28.48 -32.54 9.81
CA ALA A 409 28.64 -33.98 9.99
C ALA A 409 27.26 -34.67 10.00
N GLU A 410 26.31 -34.08 10.71
CA GLU A 410 24.92 -34.53 10.78
C GLU A 410 24.24 -34.44 9.41
N MET A 411 24.50 -33.37 8.65
CA MET A 411 24.02 -33.25 7.26
C MET A 411 24.52 -34.38 6.36
N LEU A 412 25.78 -34.80 6.53
CA LEU A 412 26.33 -35.92 5.75
C LEU A 412 25.65 -37.24 6.15
N ASP A 413 25.50 -37.49 7.46
CA ASP A 413 24.91 -38.71 8.00
C ASP A 413 23.47 -38.93 7.52
N VAL A 414 22.63 -37.89 7.55
CA VAL A 414 21.22 -37.98 7.11
C VAL A 414 21.04 -37.81 5.59
N GLY A 415 22.13 -37.60 4.83
CA GLY A 415 22.11 -37.50 3.37
C GLY A 415 21.76 -36.12 2.78
N LEU A 416 21.67 -35.08 3.61
CA LEU A 416 21.49 -33.69 3.15
C LEU A 416 22.74 -33.12 2.47
N ALA A 417 23.94 -33.49 2.94
CA ALA A 417 25.20 -33.23 2.26
C ALA A 417 25.67 -34.50 1.54
N THR A 418 26.37 -34.35 0.40
CA THR A 418 26.96 -35.51 -0.30
C THR A 418 28.40 -35.75 0.09
N HIS A 419 29.12 -34.69 0.48
CA HIS A 419 30.53 -34.74 0.85
C HIS A 419 30.79 -33.83 2.04
N PHE A 420 31.79 -34.19 2.85
CA PHE A 420 32.31 -33.34 3.90
C PHE A 420 33.78 -33.03 3.62
N VAL A 421 34.10 -31.75 3.42
CA VAL A 421 35.45 -31.26 3.13
C VAL A 421 35.83 -30.24 4.20
N PRO A 422 36.93 -30.46 4.96
CA PRO A 422 37.41 -29.48 5.93
C PRO A 422 37.62 -28.10 5.28
N SER A 423 37.21 -27.01 5.95
CA SER A 423 37.18 -25.69 5.31
C SER A 423 38.56 -25.19 4.84
N GLU A 424 39.63 -25.66 5.47
CA GLU A 424 41.03 -25.43 5.07
C GLU A 424 41.39 -26.02 3.70
N LYS A 425 40.68 -27.07 3.25
CA LYS A 425 40.91 -27.75 1.97
C LYS A 425 40.11 -27.13 0.81
N LEU A 426 39.12 -26.28 1.10
CA LEU A 426 38.26 -25.67 0.08
C LEU A 426 39.01 -24.86 -0.98
N PRO A 427 40.07 -24.06 -0.66
CA PRO A 427 40.83 -23.36 -1.69
C PRO A 427 41.47 -24.30 -2.72
N PHE A 428 42.02 -25.43 -2.25
CA PHE A 428 42.62 -26.44 -3.12
C PHE A 428 41.56 -27.18 -3.95
N LEU A 429 40.43 -27.54 -3.33
CA LEU A 429 39.29 -28.10 -4.04
C LEU A 429 38.81 -27.17 -5.17
N LYS A 430 38.69 -25.85 -4.89
CA LYS A 430 38.29 -24.85 -5.90
C LYS A 430 39.26 -24.84 -7.08
N GLN A 431 40.57 -24.88 -6.83
CA GLN A 431 41.59 -24.89 -7.89
C GLN A 431 41.50 -26.12 -8.78
N GLU A 432 41.24 -27.31 -8.21
CA GLU A 432 41.06 -28.53 -8.99
C GLU A 432 39.74 -28.52 -9.77
N LEU A 433 38.66 -28.06 -9.14
CA LEU A 433 37.37 -27.92 -9.81
C LEU A 433 37.41 -26.93 -10.98
N ALA A 434 38.19 -25.84 -10.88
CA ALA A 434 38.36 -24.86 -11.95
C ALA A 434 38.97 -25.44 -13.24
N LYS A 435 39.68 -26.57 -13.15
CA LYS A 435 40.30 -27.27 -14.29
C LYS A 435 39.35 -28.27 -14.98
N VAL A 436 38.15 -28.49 -14.43
CA VAL A 436 37.18 -29.45 -14.96
C VAL A 436 36.66 -28.98 -16.32
N ASN A 437 36.79 -29.85 -17.33
CA ASN A 437 36.35 -29.59 -18.71
C ASN A 437 35.24 -30.54 -19.19
N THR A 438 34.66 -31.32 -18.28
CA THR A 438 33.59 -32.30 -18.54
C THR A 438 32.36 -32.03 -17.68
N SER A 439 31.19 -32.44 -18.17
CA SER A 439 29.94 -32.43 -17.40
C SER A 439 29.62 -33.81 -16.79
N ASP A 440 30.60 -34.72 -16.80
CA ASP A 440 30.50 -36.04 -16.17
C ASP A 440 30.52 -35.90 -14.64
N ALA A 441 29.40 -36.28 -14.00
CA ALA A 441 29.24 -36.22 -12.57
C ALA A 441 30.21 -37.15 -11.82
N ASP A 442 30.57 -38.31 -12.37
CA ASP A 442 31.42 -39.27 -11.67
C ASP A 442 32.85 -38.74 -11.54
N VAL A 443 33.35 -38.09 -12.60
CA VAL A 443 34.66 -37.41 -12.59
C VAL A 443 34.68 -36.31 -11.53
N ILE A 444 33.64 -35.48 -11.46
CA ILE A 444 33.52 -34.40 -10.47
C ILE A 444 33.44 -34.98 -9.05
N SER A 445 32.68 -36.06 -8.85
CA SER A 445 32.56 -36.74 -7.56
C SER A 445 33.91 -37.27 -7.08
N VAL A 446 34.71 -37.88 -7.97
CA VAL A 446 36.07 -38.35 -7.66
C VAL A 446 36.97 -37.20 -7.23
N ILE A 447 36.89 -36.04 -7.89
CA ILE A 447 37.67 -34.85 -7.51
C ILE A 447 37.30 -34.40 -6.10
N ILE A 448 36.00 -34.25 -5.80
CA ILE A 448 35.55 -33.82 -4.46
C ILE A 448 35.93 -34.85 -3.39
N SER A 449 35.81 -36.14 -3.70
CA SER A 449 36.14 -37.24 -2.79
C SER A 449 37.61 -37.24 -2.35
N ARG A 450 38.55 -36.82 -3.20
CA ARG A 450 39.99 -36.69 -2.84
C ARG A 450 40.25 -35.73 -1.69
N PHE A 451 39.37 -34.73 -1.52
CA PHE A 451 39.48 -33.74 -0.45
C PHE A 451 38.56 -34.04 0.73
N SER A 452 37.69 -35.04 0.60
CA SER A 452 36.66 -35.36 1.59
C SER A 452 37.23 -36.15 2.77
N THR A 453 36.59 -36.01 3.93
CA THR A 453 36.91 -36.75 5.16
C THR A 453 35.62 -37.24 5.80
N ILE A 454 35.67 -38.35 6.54
CA ILE A 454 34.53 -38.82 7.35
C ILE A 454 34.57 -38.07 8.69
N PRO A 455 33.58 -37.21 9.00
CA PRO A 455 33.52 -36.52 10.28
C PRO A 455 32.92 -37.43 11.37
N ASN A 456 33.26 -37.17 12.63
CA ASN A 456 32.60 -37.83 13.77
C ASN A 456 31.36 -37.04 14.19
N LEU A 457 30.27 -37.76 14.51
CA LEU A 457 29.08 -37.16 15.11
C LEU A 457 29.33 -36.76 16.56
N LYS A 458 28.68 -35.69 17.00
CA LYS A 458 28.67 -35.28 18.42
C LYS A 458 27.88 -36.28 19.26
N ALA A 459 28.25 -36.44 20.54
CA ALA A 459 27.56 -37.36 21.45
C ALA A 459 26.05 -37.09 21.52
N GLU A 460 25.66 -35.82 21.66
CA GLU A 460 24.27 -35.36 21.72
C GLU A 460 23.60 -35.16 20.35
N SER A 461 24.17 -35.73 19.28
CA SER A 461 23.60 -35.59 17.94
C SER A 461 22.18 -36.19 17.86
N PRO A 462 21.21 -35.48 17.26
CA PRO A 462 19.89 -36.05 16.99
C PRO A 462 19.94 -37.31 16.13
N CYS A 463 21.01 -37.52 15.35
CA CYS A 463 21.21 -38.74 14.56
C CYS A 463 21.28 -40.00 15.44
N HIS A 464 21.83 -39.89 16.66
CA HIS A 464 21.84 -40.98 17.65
C HIS A 464 20.46 -41.25 18.27
N LYS A 465 19.48 -40.35 18.08
CA LYS A 465 18.13 -40.42 18.64
C LYS A 465 17.09 -40.93 17.63
N MET A 466 17.52 -41.46 16.48
CA MET A 466 16.64 -41.89 15.38
C MET A 466 15.49 -42.81 15.83
N LYS A 467 15.74 -43.75 16.74
CA LYS A 467 14.69 -44.64 17.28
C LYS A 467 13.56 -43.88 17.99
N ILE A 468 13.89 -42.81 18.71
CA ILE A 468 12.90 -41.96 19.39
C ILE A 468 12.19 -41.07 18.37
N ILE A 469 12.95 -40.51 17.42
CA ILE A 469 12.40 -39.69 16.32
C ILE A 469 11.37 -40.50 15.53
N ASP A 470 11.72 -41.70 15.08
CA ASP A 470 10.82 -42.56 14.29
C ASP A 470 9.56 -42.94 15.05
N ARG A 471 9.67 -43.22 16.35
CA ARG A 471 8.52 -43.55 17.19
C ARG A 471 7.59 -42.35 17.39
N CYS A 472 8.15 -41.19 17.72
CA CYS A 472 7.35 -40.03 18.11
C CYS A 472 6.85 -39.22 16.92
N PHE A 473 7.64 -39.03 15.87
CA PHE A 473 7.27 -38.21 14.71
C PHE A 473 6.47 -38.98 13.63
N SER A 474 6.31 -40.29 13.80
CA SER A 474 5.39 -41.10 12.97
C SER A 474 3.91 -40.93 13.33
N GLN A 475 3.58 -40.34 14.48
CA GLN A 475 2.21 -40.16 14.95
C GLN A 475 1.40 -39.23 14.06
N ARG A 476 0.08 -39.43 13.90
CA ARG A 476 -0.70 -38.79 12.85
C ARG A 476 -0.88 -37.29 13.03
N THR A 477 -0.98 -36.80 14.27
CA THR A 477 -1.25 -35.38 14.57
C THR A 477 -0.13 -34.75 15.40
N ILE A 478 -0.07 -33.41 15.43
CA ILE A 478 0.91 -32.68 16.25
C ILE A 478 0.71 -32.98 17.73
N GLU A 479 -0.54 -33.09 18.16
CA GLU A 479 -0.95 -33.41 19.51
C GLU A 479 -0.47 -34.81 19.93
N GLU A 480 -0.59 -35.80 19.04
CA GLU A 480 -0.07 -37.15 19.28
C GLU A 480 1.47 -37.17 19.31
N ILE A 481 2.15 -36.41 18.44
CA ILE A 481 3.62 -36.27 18.46
C ILE A 481 4.08 -35.72 19.81
N ILE A 482 3.48 -34.63 20.28
CA ILE A 482 3.80 -34.01 21.57
C ILE A 482 3.54 -34.99 22.71
N SER A 483 2.39 -35.66 22.72
CA SER A 483 2.03 -36.64 23.75
C SER A 483 3.02 -37.82 23.78
N SER A 484 3.45 -38.30 22.61
CA SER A 484 4.45 -39.36 22.50
C SER A 484 5.81 -38.93 23.05
N LEU A 485 6.23 -37.68 22.78
CA LEU A 485 7.48 -37.13 23.34
C LEU A 485 7.40 -36.94 24.85
N GLU A 486 6.26 -36.46 25.37
CA GLU A 486 6.04 -36.30 26.81
C GLU A 486 6.08 -37.65 27.53
N ASN A 487 5.51 -38.71 26.94
CA ASN A 487 5.59 -40.07 27.47
C ASN A 487 7.02 -40.63 27.46
N GLU A 488 7.80 -40.34 26.41
CA GLU A 488 9.22 -40.73 26.35
C GLU A 488 10.03 -40.00 27.44
N ALA A 489 9.74 -38.72 27.69
CA ALA A 489 10.40 -37.91 28.72
C ALA A 489 10.17 -38.43 30.15
N LEU A 490 9.06 -39.14 30.41
CA LEU A 490 8.79 -39.79 31.71
C LEU A 490 9.76 -40.95 31.98
N ASN A 491 10.16 -41.66 30.92
CA ASN A 491 10.98 -42.87 31.01
C ASN A 491 12.47 -42.59 30.75
N ASN A 492 12.79 -41.47 30.11
CA ASN A 492 14.14 -41.08 29.74
C ASN A 492 14.37 -39.60 30.05
N LYS A 493 15.20 -39.31 31.05
CA LYS A 493 15.61 -37.94 31.38
C LYS A 493 16.69 -37.48 30.40
N ASP A 494 16.24 -36.98 29.26
CA ASP A 494 17.07 -36.48 28.18
C ASP A 494 16.70 -35.02 27.86
N ASP A 495 17.68 -34.13 27.98
CA ASP A 495 17.51 -32.69 27.74
C ASP A 495 17.08 -32.40 26.29
N TRP A 496 17.45 -33.26 25.34
CA TRP A 496 17.03 -33.15 23.93
C TRP A 496 15.51 -33.29 23.77
N ILE A 497 14.88 -34.23 24.49
CA ILE A 497 13.42 -34.44 24.43
C ILE A 497 12.70 -33.22 24.98
N SER A 498 13.14 -32.72 26.14
CA SER A 498 12.57 -31.54 26.78
C SER A 498 12.67 -30.29 25.89
N SER A 499 13.82 -30.07 25.27
CA SER A 499 14.05 -28.98 24.31
C SER A 499 13.16 -29.11 23.07
N THR A 500 13.00 -30.34 22.54
CA THR A 500 12.14 -30.63 21.39
C THR A 500 10.67 -30.29 21.68
N ILE A 501 10.15 -30.72 22.83
CA ILE A 501 8.78 -30.39 23.27
C ILE A 501 8.60 -28.87 23.39
N GLN A 502 9.56 -28.17 23.99
CA GLN A 502 9.48 -26.72 24.13
C GLN A 502 9.47 -25.98 22.78
N SER A 503 10.26 -26.44 21.81
CA SER A 503 10.27 -25.86 20.46
C SER A 503 8.92 -26.02 19.77
N LEU A 504 8.30 -27.21 19.86
CA LEU A 504 6.97 -27.46 19.31
C LEU A 504 5.90 -26.58 19.97
N LYS A 505 5.94 -26.44 21.31
CA LYS A 505 4.97 -25.61 22.05
C LYS A 505 5.10 -24.11 21.77
N LYS A 506 6.27 -23.64 21.31
CA LYS A 506 6.52 -22.22 21.00
C LYS A 506 6.25 -21.85 19.53
N ALA A 507 6.13 -22.83 18.64
CA ALA A 507 5.87 -22.59 17.22
C ALA A 507 4.38 -22.32 16.94
N SER A 508 4.07 -21.77 15.76
CA SER A 508 2.67 -21.57 15.35
C SER A 508 1.95 -22.91 15.20
N PRO A 509 0.83 -23.15 15.91
CA PRO A 509 0.07 -24.40 15.80
C PRO A 509 -0.42 -24.67 14.37
N ILE A 510 -0.80 -23.63 13.63
CA ILE A 510 -1.24 -23.75 12.24
C ILE A 510 -0.06 -24.11 11.35
N SER A 511 1.08 -23.43 11.49
CA SER A 511 2.28 -23.76 10.70
C SER A 511 2.74 -25.20 10.94
N LEU A 512 2.70 -25.70 12.17
CA LEU A 512 3.03 -27.09 12.50
C LEU A 512 2.10 -28.08 11.81
N LYS A 513 0.78 -27.88 11.91
CA LYS A 513 -0.23 -28.79 11.31
C LYS A 513 -0.14 -28.80 9.79
N VAL A 514 -0.04 -27.63 9.17
CA VAL A 514 0.09 -27.49 7.72
C VAL A 514 1.38 -28.12 7.24
N TYR A 515 2.51 -27.91 7.93
CA TYR A 515 3.78 -28.52 7.58
C TYR A 515 3.75 -30.05 7.69
N LEU A 516 3.23 -30.61 8.78
CA LEU A 516 3.15 -32.07 8.98
C LEU A 516 2.36 -32.75 7.86
N ARG A 517 1.28 -32.11 7.39
CA ARG A 517 0.53 -32.60 6.24
C ARG A 517 1.35 -32.50 4.95
N SER A 518 1.94 -31.34 4.70
CA SER A 518 2.72 -31.07 3.48
C SER A 518 3.92 -32.01 3.31
N ILE A 519 4.71 -32.26 4.36
CA ILE A 519 5.86 -33.18 4.27
C ILE A 519 5.43 -34.62 3.96
N ARG A 520 4.30 -35.07 4.50
CA ARG A 520 3.78 -36.43 4.26
C ARG A 520 3.26 -36.61 2.85
N GLU A 521 2.53 -35.62 2.34
CA GLU A 521 2.10 -35.61 0.93
C GLU A 521 3.32 -35.54 0.00
N GLY A 522 4.34 -34.74 0.38
CA GLY A 522 5.61 -34.59 -0.34
C GLY A 522 6.43 -35.87 -0.50
N ARG A 523 6.20 -36.92 0.32
CA ARG A 523 6.83 -38.25 0.16
C ARG A 523 6.49 -38.89 -1.18
N HIS A 524 5.34 -38.56 -1.75
CA HIS A 524 4.80 -39.19 -2.97
C HIS A 524 4.73 -38.24 -4.17
N GLN A 525 5.20 -36.99 -4.02
CA GLN A 525 5.15 -35.95 -5.05
C GLN A 525 6.55 -35.69 -5.63
N ASP A 526 6.60 -35.23 -6.88
CA ASP A 526 7.81 -34.66 -7.48
C ASP A 526 8.09 -33.24 -6.96
N VAL A 527 9.29 -32.72 -7.24
CA VAL A 527 9.72 -31.39 -6.77
C VAL A 527 8.80 -30.26 -7.24
N GLY A 528 8.32 -30.29 -8.48
CA GLY A 528 7.45 -29.24 -9.02
C GLY A 528 6.09 -29.22 -8.33
N SER A 529 5.50 -30.40 -8.11
CA SER A 529 4.25 -30.56 -7.37
C SER A 529 4.36 -30.04 -5.93
N CYS A 530 5.43 -30.40 -5.22
CA CYS A 530 5.70 -29.89 -3.87
C CYS A 530 5.80 -28.35 -3.86
N LEU A 531 6.54 -27.76 -4.80
CA LEU A 531 6.74 -26.31 -4.85
C LEU A 531 5.44 -25.54 -5.15
N ILE A 532 4.58 -26.07 -6.02
CA ILE A 532 3.26 -25.47 -6.30
C ILE A 532 2.38 -25.51 -5.05
N GLN A 533 2.37 -26.63 -4.33
CA GLN A 533 1.62 -26.77 -3.08
C GLN A 533 2.11 -25.79 -2.02
N GLU A 534 3.42 -25.73 -1.80
CA GLU A 534 4.06 -24.82 -0.84
C GLU A 534 3.81 -23.36 -1.21
N TYR A 535 3.84 -23.01 -2.51
CA TYR A 535 3.55 -21.66 -2.98
C TYR A 535 2.14 -21.22 -2.59
N ARG A 536 1.14 -22.08 -2.84
CA ARG A 536 -0.26 -21.80 -2.48
C ARG A 536 -0.41 -21.61 -0.97
N MET A 537 0.18 -22.50 -0.18
CA MET A 537 0.15 -22.42 1.28
C MET A 537 0.78 -21.12 1.80
N LEU A 538 1.93 -20.72 1.25
CA LEU A 538 2.60 -19.47 1.62
C LEU A 538 1.81 -18.24 1.18
N CYS A 539 1.16 -18.25 0.01
CA CYS A 539 0.28 -17.15 -0.42
C CYS A 539 -0.86 -16.93 0.59
N HIS A 540 -1.53 -18.00 1.04
CA HIS A 540 -2.59 -17.89 2.04
C HIS A 540 -2.07 -17.40 3.41
N ALA A 541 -0.88 -17.87 3.82
CA ALA A 541 -0.24 -17.38 5.04
C ALA A 541 0.13 -15.89 4.96
N LEU A 542 0.67 -15.44 3.81
CA LEU A 542 1.04 -14.04 3.56
C LEU A 542 -0.18 -13.11 3.45
N LYS A 543 -1.28 -13.59 2.87
CA LYS A 543 -2.55 -12.86 2.79
C LYS A 543 -3.23 -12.73 4.15
N GLY A 544 -2.93 -13.63 5.08
CA GLY A 544 -3.54 -13.68 6.41
C GLY A 544 -4.93 -14.31 6.40
N ASP A 545 -5.26 -15.11 5.38
CA ASP A 545 -6.59 -15.73 5.20
C ASP A 545 -6.98 -16.63 6.40
N PHE A 546 -5.99 -17.31 7.00
CA PHE A 546 -6.23 -18.28 8.08
C PHE A 546 -5.47 -17.97 9.37
N SER A 547 -4.44 -17.11 9.34
CA SER A 547 -3.67 -16.72 10.53
C SER A 547 -2.84 -15.46 10.29
N LYS A 548 -2.66 -14.64 11.34
CA LYS A 548 -1.72 -13.50 11.35
C LYS A 548 -0.38 -13.83 12.01
N ASP A 549 -0.14 -15.11 12.34
CA ASP A 549 1.06 -15.57 13.05
C ASP A 549 2.36 -15.20 12.34
N PHE A 550 2.35 -15.13 11.00
CA PHE A 550 3.53 -14.71 10.23
C PHE A 550 4.02 -13.30 10.61
N VAL A 551 3.09 -12.34 10.66
CA VAL A 551 3.42 -10.93 10.94
C VAL A 551 3.93 -10.78 12.38
N GLU A 552 3.27 -11.44 13.33
CA GLU A 552 3.67 -11.39 14.73
C GLU A 552 4.97 -12.16 14.99
N GLY A 553 5.13 -13.37 14.44
CA GLY A 553 6.34 -14.18 14.59
C GLY A 553 7.58 -13.44 14.08
N CYS A 554 7.46 -12.77 12.93
CA CYS A 554 8.53 -11.91 12.42
C CYS A 554 8.82 -10.72 13.34
N LYS A 555 7.77 -10.07 13.87
CA LYS A 555 7.94 -8.95 14.79
C LYS A 555 8.67 -9.39 16.07
N ALA A 556 8.20 -10.43 16.73
CA ALA A 556 8.76 -10.94 17.99
C ALA A 556 10.21 -11.43 17.85
N ILE A 557 10.54 -12.10 16.75
CA ILE A 557 11.85 -12.75 16.57
C ILE A 557 12.88 -11.81 15.92
N LEU A 558 12.49 -11.01 14.92
CA LEU A 558 13.43 -10.23 14.11
C LEU A 558 13.48 -8.75 14.49
N ILE A 559 12.36 -8.17 14.92
CA ILE A 559 12.23 -6.73 15.22
C ILE A 559 12.42 -6.49 16.72
N ASP A 560 11.46 -6.96 17.53
CA ASP A 560 11.41 -6.75 18.99
C ASP A 560 12.46 -7.60 19.71
N LYS A 561 12.84 -8.74 19.09
CA LYS A 561 13.80 -9.74 19.62
C LYS A 561 13.43 -10.27 21.01
N ASP A 562 12.16 -10.18 21.39
CA ASP A 562 11.62 -10.70 22.65
C ASP A 562 11.37 -12.22 22.61
N ARG A 563 11.35 -12.81 21.40
CA ARG A 563 11.07 -14.23 21.13
C ARG A 563 9.75 -14.70 21.76
N ASN A 564 8.77 -13.81 21.88
CA ASN A 564 7.48 -14.09 22.50
C ASN A 564 6.32 -13.55 21.62
N PRO A 565 5.99 -14.22 20.51
CA PRO A 565 4.91 -13.80 19.63
C PRO A 565 3.57 -13.80 20.35
N LYS A 566 2.83 -12.69 20.31
CA LYS A 566 1.51 -12.54 20.93
C LYS A 566 0.42 -12.99 19.94
N ALA A 567 -0.43 -13.93 20.35
CA ALA A 567 -1.59 -14.32 19.53
C ALA A 567 -2.36 -13.09 19.00
N ALA A 568 -2.79 -13.16 17.74
CA ALA A 568 -3.27 -12.03 16.95
C ALA A 568 -4.30 -11.13 17.67
N ARG A 569 -4.16 -9.81 17.47
CA ARG A 569 -5.07 -8.76 17.95
C ARG A 569 -6.52 -9.04 17.52
N SER A 570 -7.40 -9.14 18.52
CA SER A 570 -8.83 -9.47 18.42
C SER A 570 -9.67 -8.40 17.70
N VAL A 571 -10.82 -8.79 17.13
CA VAL A 571 -11.94 -7.92 16.73
C VAL A 571 -12.30 -6.90 17.84
N ALA A 572 -12.00 -7.25 19.09
CA ALA A 572 -12.12 -6.40 20.26
C ALA A 572 -11.28 -5.10 20.23
N GLU A 573 -10.29 -4.92 19.33
CA GLU A 573 -9.61 -3.64 19.08
C GLU A 573 -10.37 -2.72 18.10
N ILE A 574 -11.13 -3.29 17.16
CA ILE A 574 -12.01 -2.53 16.25
C ILE A 574 -13.16 -1.93 17.05
N MET A 575 -13.75 -2.73 17.95
CA MET A 575 -14.80 -2.27 18.87
C MET A 575 -14.28 -1.29 19.94
N ALA A 576 -13.04 -1.45 20.43
CA ALA A 576 -12.50 -0.60 21.48
C ALA A 576 -12.06 0.80 21.02
N ARG A 577 -12.01 1.09 19.71
CA ARG A 577 -11.39 2.33 19.19
C ARG A 577 -12.35 3.39 18.68
N GLY A 578 -13.67 3.17 18.63
CA GLY A 578 -14.64 4.21 18.24
C GLY A 578 -14.27 4.99 16.97
N LYS A 579 -13.47 4.39 16.08
CA LYS A 579 -13.02 5.06 14.86
C LYS A 579 -14.20 5.14 13.90
N LEU A 580 -14.35 6.28 13.21
CA LEU A 580 -15.22 6.34 12.05
C LEU A 580 -14.83 5.23 11.07
N LEU A 581 -15.82 4.48 10.64
CA LEU A 581 -15.65 3.42 9.65
C LEU A 581 -15.26 4.06 8.32
N HIS A 582 -14.30 3.46 7.63
CA HIS A 582 -13.95 3.81 6.27
C HIS A 582 -14.07 2.56 5.40
N MET A 583 -14.22 2.78 4.10
CA MET A 583 -14.38 1.69 3.15
C MET A 583 -13.06 0.91 2.99
N ASN A 584 -13.15 -0.37 2.61
CA ASN A 584 -11.96 -1.19 2.37
C ASN A 584 -11.15 -0.61 1.21
N ALA A 585 -9.91 -0.23 1.51
CA ALA A 585 -8.98 0.42 0.60
C ALA A 585 -8.44 -0.51 -0.50
N GLY A 586 -7.83 0.09 -1.53
CA GLY A 586 -7.13 -0.61 -2.60
C GLY A 586 -8.02 -1.12 -3.73
N ASN A 587 -7.48 -2.06 -4.51
CA ASN A 587 -8.07 -2.65 -5.73
C ASN A 587 -8.09 -4.19 -5.70
N GLY A 588 -8.09 -4.77 -4.50
CA GLY A 588 -8.24 -6.22 -4.31
C GLY A 588 -9.70 -6.67 -4.41
N GLU A 589 -9.94 -7.97 -4.48
CA GLU A 589 -11.28 -8.55 -4.66
C GLU A 589 -12.30 -8.10 -3.60
N CYS A 590 -11.85 -7.77 -2.39
CA CYS A 590 -12.71 -7.28 -1.29
C CYS A 590 -12.64 -5.76 -1.07
N SER A 591 -12.03 -5.01 -1.99
CA SER A 591 -11.96 -3.56 -1.88
C SER A 591 -13.26 -2.91 -2.36
N TYR A 592 -13.54 -1.70 -1.87
CA TYR A 592 -14.74 -0.98 -2.31
C TYR A 592 -14.77 -0.80 -3.83
N ALA A 593 -13.64 -0.44 -4.45
CA ALA A 593 -13.55 -0.27 -5.90
C ALA A 593 -13.97 -1.52 -6.70
N SER A 594 -13.79 -2.72 -6.16
CA SER A 594 -14.20 -4.00 -6.77
C SER A 594 -15.60 -4.46 -6.37
N CYS A 595 -16.15 -3.97 -5.25
CA CYS A 595 -17.44 -4.40 -4.69
C CYS A 595 -18.52 -3.30 -4.70
N SER A 596 -18.34 -2.19 -5.43
CA SER A 596 -19.25 -1.03 -5.40
C SER A 596 -20.25 -0.94 -6.56
N THR A 597 -20.63 -2.07 -7.15
CA THR A 597 -21.54 -2.15 -8.30
C THR A 597 -22.95 -1.63 -7.98
N LEU A 598 -23.44 -1.88 -6.76
CA LEU A 598 -24.72 -1.38 -6.28
C LEU A 598 -24.75 0.15 -6.31
N GLN A 599 -23.69 0.79 -5.83
CA GLN A 599 -23.55 2.24 -5.85
C GLN A 599 -23.51 2.77 -7.29
N THR A 600 -22.91 2.04 -8.23
CA THR A 600 -22.98 2.36 -9.67
C THR A 600 -24.43 2.33 -10.17
N LYS A 601 -25.19 1.26 -9.91
CA LYS A 601 -26.61 1.14 -10.28
C LYS A 601 -27.46 2.28 -9.70
N VAL A 602 -27.19 2.67 -8.46
CA VAL A 602 -27.86 3.80 -7.77
C VAL A 602 -27.57 5.13 -8.47
N ILE A 603 -26.30 5.41 -8.79
CA ILE A 603 -25.90 6.62 -9.53
C ILE A 603 -26.60 6.67 -10.91
N GLU A 604 -26.70 5.53 -11.60
CA GLU A 604 -27.42 5.44 -12.87
C GLU A 604 -28.93 5.71 -12.73
N LYS A 605 -29.59 5.14 -11.71
CA LYS A 605 -31.02 5.42 -11.44
C LYS A 605 -31.27 6.88 -11.03
N ALA A 606 -30.30 7.54 -10.39
CA ALA A 606 -30.38 8.96 -10.02
C ALA A 606 -30.09 9.91 -11.18
N LYS A 607 -29.50 9.44 -12.29
CA LYS A 607 -29.10 10.24 -13.45
C LYS A 607 -30.21 11.16 -14.02
N PRO A 608 -31.49 10.76 -14.12
CA PRO A 608 -32.53 11.66 -14.59
C PRO A 608 -32.79 12.87 -13.66
N VAL A 609 -32.60 12.70 -12.35
CA VAL A 609 -32.71 13.80 -11.36
C VAL A 609 -31.52 14.74 -11.50
N LEU A 610 -30.31 14.18 -11.68
CA LEU A 610 -29.11 14.95 -11.97
C LEU A 610 -29.25 15.79 -13.24
N GLU A 611 -29.80 15.21 -14.31
CA GLU A 611 -30.02 15.90 -15.57
C GLU A 611 -31.06 17.04 -15.43
N ASP A 612 -32.14 16.83 -14.68
CA ASP A 612 -33.14 17.87 -14.39
C ASP A 612 -32.54 19.04 -13.60
N ALA A 613 -31.77 18.75 -12.55
CA ALA A 613 -31.10 19.77 -11.74
C ALA A 613 -30.16 20.65 -12.59
N ILE A 614 -29.32 20.04 -13.42
CA ILE A 614 -28.41 20.78 -14.30
C ILE A 614 -29.20 21.59 -15.33
N LYS A 615 -30.28 21.04 -15.92
CA LYS A 615 -31.14 21.78 -16.86
C LYS A 615 -31.75 23.03 -16.23
N LYS A 616 -32.23 22.94 -14.99
CA LYS A 616 -32.80 24.09 -14.26
C LYS A 616 -31.75 25.16 -13.99
N MET A 617 -30.53 24.77 -13.58
CA MET A 617 -29.41 25.71 -13.45
C MET A 617 -29.15 26.49 -14.76
N PHE A 618 -29.19 25.81 -15.91
CA PHE A 618 -29.02 26.43 -17.23
C PHE A 618 -30.18 27.35 -17.64
N ASN A 619 -31.40 27.13 -17.14
CA ASN A 619 -32.58 27.93 -17.50
C ASN A 619 -32.70 29.20 -16.67
N ASN A 620 -32.17 29.20 -15.44
CA ASN A 620 -32.28 30.32 -14.50
C ASN A 620 -31.22 31.42 -14.73
N ILE A 621 -30.37 31.32 -15.76
CA ILE A 621 -29.32 32.29 -16.06
C ILE A 621 -29.58 32.95 -17.42
N THR A 622 -29.79 34.26 -17.41
CA THR A 622 -29.78 35.11 -18.61
C THR A 622 -28.33 35.52 -18.92
N GLY A 623 -27.66 34.87 -19.87
CA GLY A 623 -26.28 35.16 -20.29
C GLY A 623 -25.37 33.93 -20.41
N ASP A 624 -24.05 34.14 -20.39
CA ASP A 624 -23.05 33.05 -20.40
C ASP A 624 -23.17 32.17 -19.15
N PHE A 625 -23.18 30.85 -19.35
CA PHE A 625 -23.26 29.84 -18.28
C PHE A 625 -21.97 29.00 -18.22
N PRO A 626 -21.33 28.87 -17.04
CA PRO A 626 -21.52 29.68 -15.85
C PRO A 626 -21.05 31.12 -16.10
N LYS A 627 -21.46 32.06 -15.25
CA LYS A 627 -20.93 33.44 -15.29
C LYS A 627 -19.41 33.47 -15.09
N SER A 628 -18.86 32.48 -14.37
CA SER A 628 -17.43 32.20 -14.31
C SER A 628 -17.00 31.33 -15.49
N SER A 629 -15.77 31.49 -15.96
CA SER A 629 -15.19 30.60 -16.99
C SER A 629 -15.03 29.14 -16.56
N CYS A 630 -15.30 28.82 -15.29
CA CYS A 630 -15.18 27.49 -14.71
C CYS A 630 -16.43 27.08 -13.93
N PHE A 631 -16.91 25.85 -14.18
CA PHE A 631 -17.98 25.16 -13.47
C PHE A 631 -17.38 24.27 -12.37
N ASN A 632 -17.53 24.71 -11.11
CA ASN A 632 -17.10 23.95 -9.93
C ASN A 632 -18.20 22.99 -9.47
N MET A 633 -17.84 21.72 -9.28
CA MET A 633 -18.70 20.67 -8.74
C MET A 633 -18.00 19.93 -7.59
N ALA A 634 -18.77 19.41 -6.63
CA ALA A 634 -18.26 18.57 -5.56
C ALA A 634 -19.05 17.26 -5.45
N ASP A 635 -18.35 16.14 -5.26
CA ASP A 635 -18.92 14.85 -4.86
C ASP A 635 -18.54 14.58 -3.40
N LEU A 636 -19.52 14.62 -2.50
CA LEU A 636 -19.32 14.49 -1.05
C LEU A 636 -19.57 13.06 -0.59
N GLY A 637 -18.55 12.46 0.03
CA GLY A 637 -18.51 11.04 0.41
C GLY A 637 -18.16 10.14 -0.78
N CYS A 638 -17.07 10.48 -1.49
CA CYS A 638 -16.66 9.82 -2.72
C CYS A 638 -16.15 8.37 -2.53
N SER A 639 -15.93 7.94 -1.29
CA SER A 639 -15.42 6.62 -0.92
C SER A 639 -14.05 6.33 -1.57
N SER A 640 -13.74 5.06 -1.86
CA SER A 640 -12.47 4.58 -2.40
C SER A 640 -12.73 3.85 -3.72
N GLY A 641 -12.94 4.55 -4.85
CA GLY A 641 -13.20 3.87 -6.12
C GLY A 641 -13.65 4.74 -7.30
N PRO A 642 -13.90 4.14 -8.47
CA PRO A 642 -14.11 4.86 -9.73
C PRO A 642 -15.51 5.51 -9.86
N ASN A 643 -16.47 5.15 -9.01
CA ASN A 643 -17.86 5.62 -9.08
C ASN A 643 -17.96 7.16 -9.03
N THR A 644 -17.11 7.81 -8.26
CA THR A 644 -17.06 9.28 -8.20
C THR A 644 -16.69 9.91 -9.55
N LEU A 645 -15.71 9.33 -10.27
CA LEU A 645 -15.28 9.79 -11.59
C LEU A 645 -16.34 9.49 -12.67
N PHE A 646 -17.11 8.41 -12.51
CA PHE A 646 -18.28 8.14 -13.35
C PHE A 646 -19.34 9.24 -13.21
N THR A 647 -19.63 9.68 -11.98
CA THR A 647 -20.53 10.83 -11.72
C THR A 647 -20.02 12.10 -12.37
N VAL A 648 -18.73 12.45 -12.19
CA VAL A 648 -18.11 13.62 -12.84
C VAL A 648 -18.24 13.55 -14.36
N SER A 649 -17.99 12.38 -14.97
CA SER A 649 -18.17 12.18 -16.42
C SER A 649 -19.62 12.42 -16.86
N ASN A 650 -20.61 11.94 -16.10
CA ASN A 650 -22.02 12.15 -16.40
C ASN A 650 -22.40 13.64 -16.33
N ILE A 651 -21.92 14.37 -15.32
CA ILE A 651 -22.14 15.83 -15.20
C ILE A 651 -21.59 16.55 -16.43
N ILE A 652 -20.33 16.30 -16.80
CA ILE A 652 -19.69 16.96 -17.94
C ILE A 652 -20.44 16.67 -19.24
N LYS A 653 -20.88 15.43 -19.48
CA LYS A 653 -21.67 15.05 -20.66
C LYS A 653 -23.02 15.75 -20.72
N ILE A 654 -23.70 15.90 -19.57
CA ILE A 654 -24.97 16.63 -19.50
C ILE A 654 -24.74 18.11 -19.83
N VAL A 655 -23.73 18.74 -19.21
CA VAL A 655 -23.38 20.15 -19.46
C VAL A 655 -23.01 20.36 -20.93
N GLN A 656 -22.20 19.47 -21.53
CA GLN A 656 -21.83 19.56 -22.94
C GLN A 656 -23.05 19.60 -23.87
N ARG A 657 -23.97 18.65 -23.67
CA ARG A 657 -25.21 18.55 -24.46
C ARG A 657 -26.03 19.83 -24.35
N LEU A 658 -26.20 20.36 -23.14
CA LEU A 658 -26.93 21.62 -22.91
C LEU A 658 -26.21 22.84 -23.50
N CYS A 659 -24.88 22.88 -23.45
CA CYS A 659 -24.10 23.93 -24.11
C CYS A 659 -24.29 23.92 -25.63
N HIS A 660 -24.33 22.73 -26.26
CA HIS A 660 -24.65 22.60 -27.68
C HIS A 660 -26.08 23.05 -27.99
N GLU A 661 -27.08 22.59 -27.22
CA GLU A 661 -28.48 22.98 -27.40
C GLU A 661 -28.70 24.49 -27.29
N LYS A 662 -28.00 25.16 -26.36
CA LYS A 662 -28.09 26.60 -26.14
C LYS A 662 -27.06 27.44 -26.90
N SER A 663 -26.20 26.80 -27.72
CA SER A 663 -25.12 27.47 -28.45
C SER A 663 -24.21 28.33 -27.56
N CYS A 664 -23.90 27.86 -26.35
CA CYS A 664 -22.99 28.54 -25.43
C CYS A 664 -21.62 27.84 -25.36
N LYS A 665 -20.60 28.59 -24.92
CA LYS A 665 -19.24 28.05 -24.81
C LYS A 665 -19.16 27.02 -23.68
N MET A 666 -18.43 25.93 -23.93
CA MET A 666 -18.14 24.93 -22.90
C MET A 666 -17.23 25.54 -21.81
N PRO A 667 -17.59 25.43 -20.52
CA PRO A 667 -16.74 25.90 -19.43
C PRO A 667 -15.57 24.95 -19.17
N GLU A 668 -14.59 25.43 -18.41
CA GLU A 668 -13.66 24.53 -17.73
C GLU A 668 -14.33 23.92 -16.50
N PHE A 669 -13.95 22.71 -16.09
CA PHE A 669 -14.55 22.03 -14.95
C PHE A 669 -13.56 21.87 -13.83
N GLN A 670 -13.99 22.13 -12.60
CA GLN A 670 -13.25 21.79 -11.40
C GLN A 670 -14.12 20.81 -10.59
N ALA A 671 -13.64 19.57 -10.47
CA ALA A 671 -14.29 18.54 -9.68
C ALA A 671 -13.55 18.36 -8.35
N TYR A 672 -14.30 18.45 -7.26
CA TYR A 672 -13.81 18.21 -5.91
C TYR A 672 -14.36 16.88 -5.40
N LEU A 673 -13.49 15.97 -5.00
CA LEU A 673 -13.84 14.65 -4.48
C LEU A 673 -13.61 14.67 -2.98
N ASN A 674 -14.65 14.63 -2.16
CA ASN A 674 -14.52 14.75 -0.71
C ASN A 674 -14.78 13.43 0.00
N ASP A 675 -13.95 13.13 0.98
CA ASP A 675 -14.20 12.12 2.01
C ASP A 675 -13.32 12.40 3.24
N LEU A 676 -13.47 11.59 4.29
CA LEU A 676 -12.67 11.67 5.51
C LEU A 676 -11.17 11.44 5.21
N PRO A 677 -10.26 12.09 5.94
CA PRO A 677 -8.81 11.96 5.70
C PRO A 677 -8.24 10.54 5.79
N ASP A 678 -8.92 9.65 6.52
CA ASP A 678 -8.53 8.25 6.70
C ASP A 678 -8.94 7.34 5.52
N ASN A 679 -9.85 7.78 4.66
CA ASN A 679 -10.33 7.02 3.50
C ASN A 679 -9.33 7.05 2.33
N ASP A 680 -9.31 6.05 1.44
CA ASP A 680 -8.24 5.85 0.45
C ASP A 680 -8.40 6.68 -0.83
N PHE A 681 -7.88 7.91 -0.80
CA PHE A 681 -7.77 8.79 -1.96
C PHE A 681 -6.74 8.31 -2.98
N ASN A 682 -5.68 7.64 -2.55
CA ASN A 682 -4.60 7.20 -3.44
C ASN A 682 -5.14 6.25 -4.53
N THR A 683 -6.07 5.35 -4.19
CA THR A 683 -6.70 4.47 -5.19
C THR A 683 -7.49 5.26 -6.24
N ILE A 684 -8.22 6.30 -5.84
CA ILE A 684 -8.91 7.19 -6.78
C ILE A 684 -7.90 7.94 -7.64
N PHE A 685 -6.84 8.49 -7.03
CA PHE A 685 -5.87 9.33 -7.72
C PHE A 685 -5.10 8.58 -8.81
N LYS A 686 -4.76 7.31 -8.56
CA LYS A 686 -4.16 6.42 -9.56
C LYS A 686 -5.05 6.18 -10.79
N SER A 687 -6.37 6.36 -10.66
CA SER A 687 -7.33 6.22 -11.77
C SER A 687 -7.53 7.50 -12.59
N ILE A 688 -7.04 8.65 -12.13
CA ILE A 688 -7.25 9.95 -12.79
C ILE A 688 -6.58 10.04 -14.17
N PRO A 689 -5.34 9.54 -14.40
CA PRO A 689 -4.76 9.53 -15.74
C PRO A 689 -5.60 8.77 -16.77
N SER A 690 -6.20 7.63 -16.39
CA SER A 690 -7.16 6.93 -17.26
C SER A 690 -8.45 7.72 -17.47
N PHE A 691 -8.97 8.35 -16.43
CA PHE A 691 -10.16 9.20 -16.54
C PHE A 691 -9.96 10.35 -17.53
N TYR A 692 -8.83 11.06 -17.47
CA TYR A 692 -8.56 12.15 -18.41
C TYR A 692 -8.43 11.67 -19.87
N ARG A 693 -7.85 10.49 -20.11
CA ARG A 693 -7.83 9.90 -21.46
C ARG A 693 -9.24 9.61 -21.97
N ASN A 694 -10.03 8.90 -21.17
CA ASN A 694 -11.42 8.56 -21.51
C ASN A 694 -12.30 9.80 -21.70
N LEU A 695 -12.08 10.85 -20.91
CA LEU A 695 -12.82 12.10 -21.02
C LEU A 695 -12.51 12.82 -22.34
N LYS A 696 -11.22 12.91 -22.72
CA LYS A 696 -10.80 13.53 -23.99
C LYS A 696 -11.37 12.80 -25.20
N GLU A 697 -11.47 11.48 -25.14
CA GLU A 697 -12.08 10.67 -26.20
C GLU A 697 -13.60 10.83 -26.26
N ALA A 698 -14.27 10.95 -25.10
CA ALA A 698 -15.72 10.99 -25.02
C ALA A 698 -16.33 12.39 -25.22
N VAL A 699 -15.60 13.45 -24.88
CA VAL A 699 -16.11 14.83 -24.79
C VAL A 699 -15.05 15.78 -25.36
N ASP A 700 -15.20 16.14 -26.64
CA ASP A 700 -14.28 17.06 -27.32
C ASP A 700 -14.25 18.44 -26.63
N GLY A 701 -13.04 18.98 -26.46
CA GLY A 701 -12.81 20.29 -25.84
C GLY A 701 -13.03 20.38 -24.32
N ALA A 702 -13.38 19.29 -23.62
CA ALA A 702 -13.59 19.33 -22.17
C ALA A 702 -12.26 19.37 -21.39
N ASN A 703 -12.07 20.45 -20.63
CA ASN A 703 -10.99 20.57 -19.65
C ASN A 703 -11.55 20.38 -18.24
N CYS A 704 -11.18 19.29 -17.58
CA CYS A 704 -11.57 19.00 -16.20
C CYS A 704 -10.35 18.88 -15.31
N PHE A 705 -10.41 19.49 -14.13
CA PHE A 705 -9.38 19.48 -13.11
C PHE A 705 -9.95 18.81 -11.85
N VAL A 706 -9.33 17.72 -11.40
CA VAL A 706 -9.79 16.93 -10.26
C VAL A 706 -8.94 17.23 -9.03
N SER A 707 -9.59 17.47 -7.89
CA SER A 707 -8.96 17.66 -6.58
C SER A 707 -9.60 16.76 -5.54
N GLY A 708 -8.82 16.14 -4.66
CA GLY A 708 -9.33 15.46 -3.46
C GLY A 708 -9.37 16.42 -2.27
N VAL A 709 -10.46 16.39 -1.50
CA VAL A 709 -10.75 17.31 -0.40
C VAL A 709 -10.95 16.49 0.88
N PRO A 710 -9.90 16.32 1.68
CA PRO A 710 -9.97 15.53 2.91
C PRO A 710 -10.67 16.30 4.04
N GLY A 711 -11.77 15.76 4.57
CA GLY A 711 -12.50 16.36 5.67
C GLY A 711 -13.94 15.85 5.79
N THR A 712 -14.58 16.14 6.92
CA THR A 712 -16.00 15.81 7.11
C THR A 712 -16.88 16.79 6.35
N PHE A 713 -17.85 16.28 5.58
CA PHE A 713 -18.84 17.14 4.93
C PHE A 713 -19.84 17.75 5.92
N TYR A 714 -19.78 17.44 7.22
CA TYR A 714 -20.55 18.18 8.23
C TYR A 714 -19.89 19.51 8.65
N GLU A 715 -18.71 19.81 8.09
CA GLU A 715 -18.01 21.08 8.25
C GLU A 715 -17.89 21.81 6.91
N ARG A 716 -17.39 23.04 6.95
CA ARG A 716 -17.04 23.79 5.74
C ARG A 716 -15.76 23.22 5.14
N LEU A 717 -15.83 22.88 3.86
CA LEU A 717 -14.77 22.26 3.07
C LEU A 717 -14.33 23.16 1.91
N PHE A 718 -15.15 24.15 1.55
CA PHE A 718 -14.92 25.01 0.40
C PHE A 718 -15.03 26.49 0.77
N PRO A 719 -14.34 27.39 0.04
CA PRO A 719 -14.56 28.82 0.19
C PRO A 719 -15.98 29.22 -0.19
N SER A 720 -16.41 30.39 0.28
CA SER A 720 -17.79 30.84 0.17
C SER A 720 -18.18 31.06 -1.30
N LYS A 721 -19.39 30.66 -1.69
CA LYS A 721 -19.97 30.87 -3.03
C LYS A 721 -19.04 30.40 -4.16
N ARG A 722 -18.53 29.17 -4.08
CA ARG A 722 -17.65 28.57 -5.09
C ARG A 722 -18.32 27.46 -5.88
N LEU A 723 -19.20 26.68 -5.25
CA LEU A 723 -19.76 25.48 -5.86
C LEU A 723 -21.01 25.80 -6.67
N HIS A 724 -21.11 25.24 -7.87
CA HIS A 724 -22.32 25.34 -8.70
C HIS A 724 -23.22 24.12 -8.46
N LEU A 725 -22.62 22.94 -8.31
CA LEU A 725 -23.32 21.69 -8.14
C LEU A 725 -22.67 20.87 -7.03
N VAL A 726 -23.46 20.40 -6.08
CA VAL A 726 -23.04 19.40 -5.09
C VAL A 726 -23.78 18.10 -5.36
N HIS A 727 -23.04 17.01 -5.42
CA HIS A 727 -23.58 15.67 -5.50
C HIS A 727 -23.16 14.90 -4.24
N SER A 728 -24.05 14.05 -3.74
CA SER A 728 -23.70 13.05 -2.73
C SER A 728 -24.58 11.82 -2.94
N SER A 729 -23.97 10.64 -2.95
CA SER A 729 -24.68 9.39 -3.11
C SER A 729 -24.26 8.41 -2.03
N TYR A 730 -25.23 8.00 -1.22
CA TYR A 730 -25.07 7.03 -0.14
C TYR A 730 -24.07 7.46 0.96
N SER A 731 -24.01 8.76 1.25
CA SER A 731 -23.13 9.31 2.29
C SER A 731 -23.89 9.91 3.47
N LEU A 732 -25.05 10.54 3.24
CA LEU A 732 -25.77 11.31 4.27
C LEU A 732 -26.59 10.48 5.27
N HIS A 733 -26.68 9.16 5.07
CA HIS A 733 -27.26 8.25 6.07
C HIS A 733 -26.25 7.83 7.14
N TRP A 734 -24.95 8.12 6.94
CA TRP A 734 -23.90 7.95 7.93
C TRP A 734 -23.86 9.17 8.83
N LEU A 735 -24.12 8.99 10.12
CA LEU A 735 -24.12 10.08 11.09
C LEU A 735 -22.68 10.53 11.41
N SER A 736 -22.52 11.79 11.82
CA SER A 736 -21.22 12.33 12.25
C SER A 736 -20.68 11.59 13.47
N GLN A 737 -21.57 11.09 14.31
CA GLN A 737 -21.31 10.27 15.48
C GLN A 737 -22.53 9.42 15.83
N ALA A 738 -22.31 8.30 16.52
CA ALA A 738 -23.41 7.58 17.14
C ALA A 738 -23.92 8.38 18.37
N PRO A 739 -25.21 8.30 18.71
CA PRO A 739 -25.73 8.92 19.93
C PRO A 739 -25.01 8.43 21.18
N GLU A 740 -24.56 9.36 22.02
CA GLU A 740 -23.78 9.03 23.22
C GLU A 740 -24.64 8.40 24.32
N LYS A 741 -24.11 7.37 24.99
CA LYS A 741 -24.64 6.78 26.25
C LYS A 741 -26.06 6.22 26.14
N ILE A 742 -26.33 5.51 25.05
CA ILE A 742 -27.62 4.85 24.84
C ILE A 742 -27.43 3.34 24.85
N GLU A 743 -28.08 2.69 25.82
CA GLU A 743 -28.20 1.24 25.86
C GLU A 743 -29.25 0.79 24.84
N ASN A 744 -28.85 -0.09 23.93
CA ASN A 744 -29.67 -0.54 22.81
C ASN A 744 -29.98 -2.06 22.86
N ASN A 745 -30.14 -2.62 24.06
CA ASN A 745 -30.54 -4.03 24.27
C ASN A 745 -29.73 -5.02 23.41
N ASN A 746 -28.39 -4.91 23.42
CA ASN A 746 -27.45 -5.73 22.63
C ASN A 746 -27.55 -5.57 21.10
N ASN A 747 -28.27 -4.57 20.60
CA ASN A 747 -28.29 -4.24 19.18
C ASN A 747 -27.27 -3.15 18.86
N ILE A 748 -26.59 -3.30 17.73
CA ILE A 748 -25.64 -2.29 17.26
C ILE A 748 -26.31 -1.14 16.48
N TYR A 749 -27.60 -1.23 16.16
CA TYR A 749 -28.36 -0.21 15.42
C TYR A 749 -29.86 -0.25 15.79
N ILE A 750 -30.67 0.65 15.23
CA ILE A 750 -32.12 0.73 15.51
C ILE A 750 -32.84 -0.50 14.95
N THR A 751 -33.47 -1.29 15.84
CA THR A 751 -34.27 -2.47 15.51
C THR A 751 -35.67 -2.38 16.13
N ARG A 752 -36.57 -3.29 15.78
CA ARG A 752 -37.89 -3.44 16.44
C ARG A 752 -37.81 -3.68 17.95
N THR A 753 -36.68 -4.19 18.44
CA THR A 753 -36.43 -4.44 19.87
C THR A 753 -35.75 -3.27 20.59
N SER A 754 -35.39 -2.21 19.86
CA SER A 754 -34.77 -1.02 20.43
C SER A 754 -35.80 -0.19 21.21
N PRO A 755 -35.44 0.33 22.40
CA PRO A 755 -36.29 1.26 23.14
C PRO A 755 -36.63 2.53 22.34
N PRO A 756 -37.82 3.15 22.50
CA PRO A 756 -38.20 4.35 21.75
C PRO A 756 -37.23 5.53 21.89
N GLN A 757 -36.59 5.67 23.06
CA GLN A 757 -35.57 6.70 23.32
C GLN A 757 -34.32 6.56 22.43
N VAL A 758 -33.98 5.33 22.00
CA VAL A 758 -32.88 5.09 21.06
C VAL A 758 -33.22 5.71 19.71
N PHE A 759 -34.42 5.43 19.21
CA PHE A 759 -34.89 6.00 17.95
C PHE A 759 -34.89 7.53 18.00
N GLU A 760 -35.44 8.12 19.07
CA GLU A 760 -35.50 9.58 19.22
C GLU A 760 -34.10 10.21 19.21
N ALA A 761 -33.11 9.57 19.83
CA ALA A 761 -31.76 10.10 19.87
C ALA A 761 -31.04 10.01 18.52
N TYR A 762 -31.20 8.90 17.79
CA TYR A 762 -30.69 8.77 16.43
C TYR A 762 -31.36 9.78 15.48
N MET A 763 -32.67 9.96 15.59
CA MET A 763 -33.41 10.97 14.83
C MET A 763 -32.92 12.38 15.14
N LYS A 764 -32.69 12.72 16.42
CA LYS A 764 -32.11 14.02 16.82
C LYS A 764 -30.69 14.22 16.30
N GLN A 765 -29.87 13.17 16.31
CA GLN A 765 -28.52 13.22 15.77
C GLN A 765 -28.55 13.45 14.25
N PHE A 766 -29.43 12.76 13.52
CA PHE A 766 -29.65 13.00 12.09
C PHE A 766 -30.14 14.42 11.81
N ASP A 767 -31.11 14.92 12.56
CA ASP A 767 -31.64 16.29 12.43
C ASP A 767 -30.53 17.33 12.60
N LYS A 768 -29.70 17.17 13.64
CA LYS A 768 -28.53 18.01 13.89
C LYS A 768 -27.52 17.95 12.73
N ASP A 769 -27.17 16.74 12.29
CA ASP A 769 -26.18 16.51 11.25
C ASP A 769 -26.63 17.04 9.89
N PHE A 770 -27.87 16.75 9.50
CA PHE A 770 -28.42 17.18 8.22
C PHE A 770 -28.70 18.69 8.20
N SER A 771 -29.20 19.27 9.28
CA SER A 771 -29.33 20.74 9.41
C SER A 771 -27.98 21.41 9.30
N ARG A 772 -26.95 20.88 9.99
CA ARG A 772 -25.59 21.41 9.91
C ARG A 772 -25.04 21.30 8.49
N PHE A 773 -25.24 20.16 7.82
CA PHE A 773 -24.87 19.97 6.43
C PHE A 773 -25.48 21.05 5.53
N LEU A 774 -26.79 21.30 5.63
CA LEU A 774 -27.44 22.35 4.84
C LEU A 774 -26.84 23.74 5.12
N GLN A 775 -26.66 24.10 6.40
CA GLN A 775 -26.07 25.40 6.78
C GLN A 775 -24.69 25.62 6.17
N VAL A 776 -23.78 24.64 6.26
CA VAL A 776 -22.43 24.81 5.71
C VAL A 776 -22.43 24.81 4.18
N ARG A 777 -23.34 24.07 3.53
CA ARG A 777 -23.47 24.06 2.07
C ARG A 777 -24.06 25.35 1.53
N SER A 778 -24.94 26.03 2.27
CA SER A 778 -25.53 27.29 1.82
C SER A 778 -24.51 28.44 1.76
N GLU A 779 -23.46 28.38 2.59
CA GLU A 779 -22.33 29.30 2.51
C GLU A 779 -21.44 29.06 1.28
N GLU A 780 -21.31 27.80 0.85
CA GLU A 780 -20.36 27.36 -0.18
C GLU A 780 -20.93 27.37 -1.59
N ILE A 781 -22.24 27.16 -1.73
CA ILE A 781 -22.94 27.10 -3.01
C ILE A 781 -23.26 28.51 -3.51
N VAL A 782 -23.07 28.74 -4.81
CA VAL A 782 -23.45 30.02 -5.45
C VAL A 782 -24.97 30.18 -5.47
N THR A 783 -25.47 31.42 -5.50
CA THR A 783 -26.90 31.67 -5.71
C THR A 783 -27.35 31.03 -7.04
N GLY A 784 -28.39 30.19 -6.97
CA GLY A 784 -28.88 29.39 -8.10
C GLY A 784 -28.14 28.07 -8.33
N GLY A 785 -27.14 27.74 -7.51
CA GLY A 785 -26.53 26.41 -7.48
C GLY A 785 -27.49 25.35 -6.93
N HIS A 786 -27.22 24.08 -7.22
CA HIS A 786 -28.11 22.97 -6.87
C HIS A 786 -27.37 21.86 -6.13
N MET A 787 -28.12 21.06 -5.38
CA MET A 787 -27.65 19.82 -4.77
C MET A 787 -28.44 18.62 -5.30
N VAL A 788 -27.76 17.51 -5.54
CA VAL A 788 -28.37 16.22 -5.88
C VAL A 788 -27.94 15.21 -4.83
N LEU A 789 -28.87 14.85 -3.95
CA LEU A 789 -28.60 14.01 -2.78
C LEU A 789 -29.34 12.68 -2.92
N THR A 790 -28.61 11.58 -2.92
CA THR A 790 -29.17 10.22 -2.92
C THR A 790 -28.89 9.58 -1.56
N VAL A 791 -29.94 9.37 -0.78
CA VAL A 791 -29.84 8.85 0.60
C VAL A 791 -30.54 7.51 0.69
N LEU A 792 -29.98 6.58 1.46
CA LEU A 792 -30.67 5.35 1.80
C LEU A 792 -31.74 5.70 2.83
N GLY A 793 -33.00 5.48 2.49
CA GLY A 793 -34.13 5.95 3.28
C GLY A 793 -35.23 4.91 3.41
N ARG A 794 -36.23 5.23 4.22
CA ARG A 794 -37.40 4.38 4.46
C ARG A 794 -38.62 4.92 3.72
N SER A 795 -39.39 3.98 3.16
CA SER A 795 -40.59 4.27 2.36
C SER A 795 -41.82 4.61 3.20
N ILE A 796 -41.80 4.27 4.49
CA ILE A 796 -42.85 4.56 5.46
C ILE A 796 -42.26 5.23 6.70
N PRO A 797 -43.04 6.06 7.43
CA PRO A 797 -42.58 6.71 8.66
C PRO A 797 -42.29 5.75 9.82
N ASP A 798 -42.62 4.45 9.71
CA ASP A 798 -42.27 3.46 10.74
C ASP A 798 -40.75 3.36 10.90
N PRO A 799 -40.21 3.74 12.08
CA PRO A 799 -38.77 3.70 12.32
C PRO A 799 -38.19 2.28 12.38
N TYR A 800 -39.04 1.26 12.51
CA TYR A 800 -38.64 -0.13 12.65
C TYR A 800 -38.89 -0.97 11.40
N GLY A 801 -39.13 -0.33 10.24
CA GLY A 801 -39.30 -1.02 8.98
C GLY A 801 -38.02 -1.76 8.53
N SER A 802 -38.16 -2.95 7.95
CA SER A 802 -37.07 -3.80 7.43
C SER A 802 -36.35 -3.15 6.24
N HIS A 803 -35.44 -2.21 6.49
CA HIS A 803 -34.67 -1.50 5.44
C HIS A 803 -33.15 -1.76 5.52
N SER A 804 -32.69 -2.65 6.42
CA SER A 804 -31.27 -2.81 6.75
C SER A 804 -30.85 -4.28 6.99
N ALA A 805 -31.33 -5.22 6.16
CA ALA A 805 -31.04 -6.65 6.32
C ALA A 805 -29.54 -7.01 6.39
N HIS A 806 -28.66 -6.17 5.87
CA HIS A 806 -27.21 -6.34 5.97
C HIS A 806 -26.66 -6.03 7.38
N LEU A 807 -27.25 -5.07 8.11
CA LEU A 807 -26.88 -4.77 9.51
C LEU A 807 -27.38 -5.87 10.47
N ASP A 808 -28.50 -6.53 10.15
CA ASP A 808 -28.98 -7.71 10.89
C ASP A 808 -27.93 -8.83 10.86
N LEU A 809 -27.35 -9.12 9.68
CA LEU A 809 -26.31 -10.12 9.53
C LEU A 809 -25.04 -9.75 10.31
N LEU A 810 -24.61 -8.49 10.22
CA LEU A 810 -23.44 -8.01 10.98
C LEU A 810 -23.66 -8.12 12.50
N SER A 811 -24.85 -7.78 12.98
CA SER A 811 -25.22 -7.90 14.40
C SER A 811 -25.17 -9.37 14.86
N LYS A 812 -25.72 -10.30 14.07
CA LYS A 812 -25.65 -11.75 14.33
C LYS A 812 -24.21 -12.25 14.38
N SER A 813 -23.37 -11.85 13.43
CA SER A 813 -21.95 -12.23 13.43
C SER A 813 -21.22 -11.77 14.70
N PHE A 814 -21.53 -10.59 15.24
CA PHE A 814 -20.94 -10.16 16.52
C PHE A 814 -21.42 -11.00 17.70
N ILE A 815 -22.70 -11.40 17.72
CA ILE A 815 -23.25 -12.28 18.75
C ILE A 815 -22.56 -13.65 18.70
N ASP A 816 -22.35 -14.22 17.50
CA ASP A 816 -21.63 -15.49 17.33
C ASP A 816 -20.19 -15.39 17.84
N LEU A 817 -19.48 -14.30 17.55
CA LEU A 817 -18.12 -14.07 18.07
C LEU A 817 -18.06 -13.94 19.60
N ILE A 818 -19.13 -13.45 20.25
CA ILE A 818 -19.24 -13.42 21.71
C ILE A 818 -19.48 -14.83 22.26
N HIS A 819 -20.37 -15.62 21.62
CA HIS A 819 -20.61 -17.00 22.01
C HIS A 819 -19.35 -17.86 21.90
N GLU A 820 -18.49 -17.59 20.92
CA GLU A 820 -17.17 -18.23 20.75
C GLU A 820 -16.10 -17.72 21.74
N GLY A 821 -16.42 -16.72 22.57
CA GLY A 821 -15.48 -16.14 23.55
C GLY A 821 -14.40 -15.24 22.93
N LEU A 822 -14.57 -14.79 21.68
CA LEU A 822 -13.60 -13.96 20.96
C LEU A 822 -13.80 -12.45 21.23
N ILE A 823 -14.97 -12.05 21.73
CA ILE A 823 -15.32 -10.66 22.09
C ILE A 823 -16.06 -10.66 23.44
N GLU A 824 -15.75 -9.68 24.29
CA GLU A 824 -16.47 -9.44 25.54
C GLU A 824 -17.85 -8.80 25.28
N GLN A 825 -18.91 -9.30 25.92
CA GLN A 825 -20.28 -8.77 25.82
C GLN A 825 -20.34 -7.24 26.02
N ALA A 826 -19.63 -6.72 27.04
CA ALA A 826 -19.59 -5.30 27.35
C ALA A 826 -19.11 -4.42 26.18
N LYS A 827 -18.29 -4.95 25.25
CA LYS A 827 -17.85 -4.21 24.05
C LYS A 827 -18.97 -4.07 23.04
N LEU A 828 -19.80 -5.10 22.85
CA LEU A 828 -20.99 -5.02 22.01
C LEU A 828 -22.02 -4.06 22.62
N ASP A 829 -22.24 -4.14 23.92
CA ASP A 829 -23.22 -3.29 24.63
C ASP A 829 -22.88 -1.79 24.50
N SER A 830 -21.59 -1.47 24.41
CA SER A 830 -21.10 -0.10 24.23
C SER A 830 -21.03 0.36 22.76
N PHE A 831 -21.23 -0.55 21.80
CA PHE A 831 -21.02 -0.27 20.38
C PHE A 831 -22.34 0.10 19.68
N ASN A 832 -22.43 1.35 19.24
CA ASN A 832 -23.55 1.87 18.46
C ASN A 832 -23.07 2.28 17.06
N PHE A 833 -23.74 1.78 16.04
CA PHE A 833 -23.43 2.01 14.64
C PHE A 833 -24.02 3.36 14.20
N PRO A 834 -23.23 4.30 13.65
CA PRO A 834 -23.67 5.66 13.34
C PRO A 834 -24.44 5.72 12.00
N PHE A 835 -25.63 5.13 11.97
CA PHE A 835 -26.46 5.00 10.78
C PHE A 835 -27.90 5.42 11.07
N TYR A 836 -28.48 6.22 10.17
CA TYR A 836 -29.90 6.56 10.20
C TYR A 836 -30.47 6.59 8.78
N ALA A 837 -31.57 5.86 8.57
CA ALA A 837 -32.34 5.90 7.33
C ALA A 837 -33.54 6.84 7.50
N PRO A 838 -33.51 8.07 6.96
CA PRO A 838 -34.62 8.99 7.09
C PRO A 838 -35.79 8.64 6.17
N CYS A 839 -36.99 9.08 6.51
CA CYS A 839 -38.13 9.09 5.59
C CYS A 839 -38.22 10.42 4.82
N LYS A 840 -39.08 10.45 3.79
CA LYS A 840 -39.34 11.65 2.98
C LYS A 840 -39.63 12.89 3.83
N ASP A 841 -40.60 12.74 4.74
CA ASP A 841 -41.16 13.85 5.50
C ASP A 841 -40.15 14.40 6.51
N GLU A 842 -39.27 13.55 7.05
CA GLU A 842 -38.16 13.97 7.92
C GLU A 842 -37.18 14.87 7.16
N VAL A 843 -36.79 14.49 5.94
CA VAL A 843 -35.86 15.28 5.11
C VAL A 843 -36.50 16.61 4.70
N GLU A 844 -37.73 16.59 4.16
CA GLU A 844 -38.41 17.80 3.67
C GLU A 844 -38.70 18.78 4.83
N LYS A 845 -39.05 18.26 6.00
CA LYS A 845 -39.24 19.09 7.21
C LYS A 845 -37.94 19.78 7.63
N ILE A 846 -36.81 19.07 7.65
CA ILE A 846 -35.52 19.68 8.04
C ILE A 846 -35.13 20.76 7.04
N VAL A 847 -35.26 20.51 5.74
CA VAL A 847 -34.96 21.51 4.70
C VAL A 847 -35.82 22.76 4.88
N GLN A 848 -37.12 22.59 5.12
CA GLN A 848 -38.04 23.70 5.36
C GLN A 848 -37.72 24.47 6.66
N MET A 849 -37.35 23.77 7.73
CA MET A 849 -37.04 24.38 9.03
C MET A 849 -35.70 25.14 9.02
N GLU A 850 -34.69 24.60 8.34
CA GLU A 850 -33.38 25.26 8.22
C GLU A 850 -33.45 26.47 7.26
N GLY A 851 -34.15 26.32 6.12
CA GLY A 851 -34.58 27.43 5.28
C GLY A 851 -33.54 27.99 4.30
N SER A 852 -32.34 27.41 4.20
CA SER A 852 -31.33 27.85 3.23
C SER A 852 -31.54 27.29 1.81
N PHE A 853 -32.36 26.24 1.65
CA PHE A 853 -32.61 25.57 0.37
C PHE A 853 -34.09 25.25 0.19
N ASP A 854 -34.53 25.22 -1.07
CA ASP A 854 -35.83 24.71 -1.48
C ASP A 854 -35.71 23.29 -2.05
N VAL A 855 -36.74 22.46 -1.83
CA VAL A 855 -36.81 21.12 -2.42
C VAL A 855 -37.47 21.19 -3.79
N ASP A 856 -36.67 20.94 -4.82
CA ASP A 856 -37.10 20.98 -6.21
C ASP A 856 -37.87 19.72 -6.66
N THR A 857 -37.30 18.55 -6.39
CA THR A 857 -37.80 17.25 -6.85
C THR A 857 -37.39 16.16 -5.87
N THR A 858 -38.35 15.33 -5.43
CA THR A 858 -38.10 14.13 -4.63
C THR A 858 -38.52 12.88 -5.41
N LYS A 859 -37.66 11.86 -5.51
CA LYS A 859 -37.97 10.57 -6.16
C LYS A 859 -37.58 9.38 -5.28
N PHE A 860 -38.44 8.37 -5.27
CA PHE A 860 -38.18 7.08 -4.63
C PHE A 860 -37.95 6.02 -5.69
N PHE A 861 -36.90 5.23 -5.53
CA PHE A 861 -36.68 4.04 -6.33
C PHE A 861 -36.12 2.94 -5.44
N LYS A 862 -36.47 1.70 -5.78
CA LYS A 862 -35.90 0.50 -5.15
C LYS A 862 -34.71 0.00 -5.98
N VAL A 863 -33.75 -0.61 -5.30
CA VAL A 863 -32.57 -1.23 -5.91
C VAL A 863 -32.38 -2.60 -5.28
N ASN A 864 -32.24 -3.63 -6.10
CA ASN A 864 -31.95 -4.99 -5.63
C ASN A 864 -30.48 -5.06 -5.16
N TRP A 865 -30.25 -5.73 -4.03
CA TRP A 865 -28.93 -5.94 -3.45
C TRP A 865 -28.14 -7.05 -4.18
N ASP A 866 -28.82 -8.01 -4.81
CA ASP A 866 -28.18 -9.07 -5.59
C ASP A 866 -27.75 -8.52 -6.98
N GLU A 867 -26.48 -8.76 -7.34
CA GLU A 867 -25.94 -8.36 -8.63
C GLU A 867 -26.52 -9.16 -9.79
N SER A 868 -26.89 -10.42 -9.54
CA SER A 868 -27.31 -11.40 -10.55
C SER A 868 -28.78 -11.31 -10.94
N ASP A 869 -29.57 -10.55 -10.17
CA ASP A 869 -31.01 -10.52 -10.31
C ASP A 869 -31.48 -9.19 -10.93
N ASN A 870 -31.92 -9.26 -12.18
CA ASN A 870 -32.43 -8.12 -12.96
C ASN A 870 -33.94 -7.92 -12.79
N ALA A 871 -34.61 -8.75 -11.98
CA ALA A 871 -36.03 -8.60 -11.70
C ALA A 871 -36.26 -7.53 -10.62
N ASP A 872 -37.28 -6.68 -10.82
CA ASP A 872 -37.81 -5.76 -9.80
C ASP A 872 -38.59 -6.51 -8.68
N ASP A 873 -38.53 -7.84 -8.65
CA ASP A 873 -39.22 -8.68 -7.66
C ASP A 873 -38.44 -8.78 -6.35
N ILE A 874 -39.16 -8.58 -5.25
CA ILE A 874 -38.64 -8.67 -3.89
C ILE A 874 -38.47 -10.16 -3.56
N CYS A 875 -37.25 -10.69 -3.62
CA CYS A 875 -36.96 -12.00 -3.03
C CYS A 875 -36.00 -11.87 -1.85
N PHE A 876 -36.57 -12.00 -0.65
CA PHE A 876 -35.88 -12.61 0.48
C PHE A 876 -35.53 -14.05 0.08
N ASP A 877 -34.42 -14.31 -0.62
CA ASP A 877 -33.97 -15.69 -0.76
C ASP A 877 -32.47 -15.85 -1.06
N ALA A 878 -31.66 -15.66 -0.02
CA ALA A 878 -30.29 -16.19 0.02
C ALA A 878 -30.01 -16.98 1.31
N TYR A 879 -31.03 -17.24 2.13
CA TYR A 879 -30.90 -18.12 3.31
C TYR A 879 -31.25 -19.58 2.97
N SER A 880 -31.97 -19.83 1.86
CA SER A 880 -32.46 -21.16 1.46
C SER A 880 -31.56 -21.91 0.47
N SER A 881 -30.66 -21.22 -0.23
CA SER A 881 -29.85 -21.83 -1.30
C SER A 881 -28.56 -22.50 -0.82
N GLY A 882 -28.19 -22.33 0.46
CA GLY A 882 -27.10 -23.09 1.08
C GLY A 882 -25.72 -22.94 0.44
N ASN A 883 -25.50 -21.93 -0.40
CA ASN A 883 -24.21 -21.66 -1.03
C ASN A 883 -23.52 -20.51 -0.30
N ILE A 884 -22.71 -20.86 0.71
CA ILE A 884 -21.51 -20.12 1.11
C ILE A 884 -20.31 -21.03 0.88
#